data_AF-A0A226ET32-F1
#
_entry.id   AF-A0A226ET32-F1
#
_cell.length_a   1.000
_cell.length_b   1.000
_cell.length_c   1.000
_cell.angle_alpha   90.00
_cell.angle_beta   90.00
_cell.angle_gamma   90.00
#
_symmetry.space_group_name_H-M   'P 1'
#
loop_
_entity.id
_entity.type
_entity.pdbx_description
1 polymer ?
#
loop_
_entity_poly.entity_id
_entity_poly.type
_entity_poly.pdbx_seq_one_letter_code
_entity_poly.pdbx_strand_id
1 'polypeptide(L)'
;MSKMNIWSKDQVSELRPDVMYKIADLATMTPSELNDTFMPVKTMLDEQELGGHTKPLPHTRFDLTDIRDAFEFMQEAKHLGKIVIAMPEPGKNNLSGRECNATLFNDNATYLITGGFGGIGLEVAKWMSRNGAMHILLCGRSPPTKEAEEQINEIRSRGVHVMAQQCDVGNFEACRLLIEEINKERYDPVSNTTFRQSPPLRGIMHAAGALADGTLDVQTWERFEAVFNAKVRGSWNLHQLTLGLPHPLEHFVMFSSLAALFGSIAQSNHCSGNYYLDSLAHYRNSIGLPGATINWGQWGQVGVAANLNIPGLMPFTVVQGLAALENTLKTNKTQIAVCEGDVGLGRKAFPSAKQLLSELEECKADLSKELDGEVFWKEYDVTETREQKYDVVRKYIKTILRLNLKLDKNEEIDDHVSFAEIGMDSLMMVEMKNGLQMSVGKRVKISIASVKDCKTVAQLSLRLVDLISGKVEIPPPTREELRDLIIEDSILPSHISADAASIKNFKKLSEISTVLVSGATGTLGPYVVYEILKQPSVQKVYCLMRENKIFSPLERFRRIFKDKKLLQFVDLNKIDFVIGDVSEPNLGMSQFDYERLAAEVEAVFHLAVKSSLDEFYAKSDDPKHSRNINVSGMKNILTFSVEERLKYVYNASTMIAETNVDETGRFWEDWPIEGEFDNQANSSYPISKYVCDLLLTQAVERGVPCKSFRIPNIGGDSIHHGNFQILDSHLMIRMLAYMYMGMMPAQNLPMSIIPVDLCAKFTIELFFNEETGFEMFNVANPSIFDEREFDEVALEFGVHIQVLEPDEFIERAKKLDINDDVIQIVRIALARENEKEYMEDNLPNVYVKWIQGDKDVFLSKKLCKYLPNEYPTRMDSSLEILKRDLQYARDTGIFDKFGIKYSDST
;
A
#
# COMPACT_ATOMS: atom_id res chain seq x y z
N MET A 1 -21.85 -7.84 -52.05
CA MET A 1 -22.73 -8.82 -52.74
C MET A 1 -23.68 -8.05 -53.66
N SER A 2 -23.83 -8.48 -54.92
CA SER A 2 -24.71 -7.80 -55.88
C SER A 2 -26.18 -8.00 -55.48
N LYS A 3 -27.04 -6.99 -55.71
CA LYS A 3 -28.49 -7.01 -55.40
C LYS A 3 -29.30 -7.98 -56.28
N MET A 4 -28.66 -8.86 -57.05
CA MET A 4 -29.32 -9.57 -58.17
C MET A 4 -30.00 -10.91 -57.81
N ASN A 5 -29.98 -11.38 -56.56
CA ASN A 5 -30.58 -12.67 -56.19
C ASN A 5 -31.34 -12.62 -54.85
N ILE A 6 -32.11 -11.56 -54.61
CA ILE A 6 -32.96 -11.50 -53.41
C ILE A 6 -34.19 -12.38 -53.67
N TRP A 7 -34.36 -13.42 -52.84
CA TRP A 7 -35.49 -14.34 -52.96
C TRP A 7 -36.77 -13.69 -52.42
N SER A 8 -37.92 -14.05 -52.99
CA SER A 8 -39.20 -13.69 -52.39
C SER A 8 -39.42 -14.48 -51.10
N LYS A 9 -40.29 -13.97 -50.22
CA LYS A 9 -40.65 -14.64 -48.98
C LYS A 9 -41.21 -16.05 -49.24
N ASP A 10 -41.95 -16.21 -50.35
CA ASP A 10 -42.54 -17.48 -50.74
C ASP A 10 -41.47 -18.49 -51.17
N GLN A 11 -40.47 -18.04 -51.95
CA GLN A 11 -39.33 -18.87 -52.36
C GLN A 11 -38.55 -19.39 -51.15
N VAL A 12 -38.37 -18.56 -50.11
CA VAL A 12 -37.69 -18.98 -48.88
C VAL A 12 -38.59 -19.92 -48.06
N SER A 13 -39.88 -19.63 -47.94
CA SER A 13 -40.82 -20.47 -47.18
C SER A 13 -41.05 -21.84 -47.79
N GLU A 14 -40.94 -21.96 -49.11
CA GLU A 14 -41.04 -23.24 -49.83
C GLU A 14 -39.82 -24.12 -49.57
N LEU A 15 -38.64 -23.52 -49.41
CA LEU A 15 -37.37 -24.24 -49.20
C LEU A 15 -37.03 -24.45 -47.72
N ARG A 16 -37.40 -23.49 -46.87
CA ARG A 16 -37.10 -23.39 -45.44
C ARG A 16 -38.31 -22.82 -44.70
N PRO A 17 -39.39 -23.60 -44.54
CA PRO A 17 -40.60 -23.17 -43.82
C PRO A 17 -40.33 -22.89 -42.33
N ASP A 18 -39.21 -23.36 -41.81
CA ASP A 18 -38.72 -23.14 -40.46
C ASP A 18 -38.03 -21.77 -40.25
N VAL A 19 -37.84 -20.98 -41.31
CA VAL A 19 -37.12 -19.71 -41.26
C VAL A 19 -38.03 -18.52 -41.59
N MET A 20 -38.03 -17.52 -40.72
CA MET A 20 -38.66 -16.23 -41.02
C MET A 20 -37.72 -15.37 -41.88
N TYR A 21 -38.16 -15.00 -43.08
CA TYR A 21 -37.37 -14.18 -44.01
C TYR A 21 -37.99 -12.80 -44.24
N LYS A 22 -37.17 -11.74 -44.17
CA LYS A 22 -37.55 -10.35 -44.42
C LYS A 22 -36.42 -9.60 -45.11
N ILE A 23 -36.77 -8.76 -46.09
CA ILE A 23 -35.83 -7.87 -46.79
C ILE A 23 -35.91 -6.50 -46.10
N ALA A 24 -34.75 -5.93 -45.77
CA ALA A 24 -34.63 -4.62 -45.14
C ALA A 24 -33.63 -3.77 -45.91
N ASP A 25 -34.01 -2.55 -46.29
CA ASP A 25 -33.08 -1.54 -46.78
C ASP A 25 -32.66 -0.65 -45.61
N LEU A 26 -31.45 -0.88 -45.10
CA LEU A 26 -30.93 -0.20 -43.92
C LEU A 26 -30.67 1.29 -44.17
N ALA A 27 -30.52 1.72 -45.43
CA ALA A 27 -30.23 3.12 -45.76
C ALA A 27 -31.46 4.04 -45.63
N THR A 28 -32.66 3.47 -45.63
CA THR A 28 -33.92 4.24 -45.54
C THR A 28 -34.58 4.18 -44.17
N MET A 29 -33.97 3.48 -43.21
CA MET A 29 -34.53 3.29 -41.87
C MET A 29 -34.14 4.43 -40.94
N THR A 30 -35.07 4.79 -40.06
CA THR A 30 -34.79 5.71 -38.95
C THR A 30 -33.94 5.02 -37.88
N PRO A 31 -33.22 5.77 -37.01
CA PRO A 31 -32.43 5.18 -35.93
C PRO A 31 -33.25 4.28 -34.99
N SER A 32 -34.53 4.58 -34.76
CA SER A 32 -35.43 3.73 -33.96
C SER A 32 -35.70 2.40 -34.64
N GLU A 33 -36.04 2.42 -35.93
CA GLU A 33 -36.34 1.20 -36.70
C GLU A 33 -35.10 0.31 -36.88
N LEU A 34 -33.91 0.92 -37.04
CA LEU A 34 -32.64 0.20 -37.03
C LEU A 34 -32.43 -0.48 -35.68
N ASN A 35 -32.66 0.23 -34.57
CA ASN A 35 -32.49 -0.32 -33.24
C ASN A 35 -33.47 -1.48 -32.99
N ASP A 36 -34.74 -1.31 -33.35
CA ASP A 36 -35.76 -2.35 -33.21
C ASP A 36 -35.50 -3.58 -34.09
N THR A 37 -34.89 -3.38 -35.27
CA THR A 37 -34.52 -4.48 -36.18
C THR A 37 -33.28 -5.23 -35.69
N PHE A 38 -32.30 -4.52 -35.11
CA PHE A 38 -31.05 -5.11 -34.62
C PHE A 38 -31.13 -5.62 -33.19
N MET A 39 -32.05 -5.15 -32.36
CA MET A 39 -32.18 -5.59 -30.96
C MET A 39 -32.37 -7.10 -30.86
N PRO A 40 -33.25 -7.76 -31.64
CA PRO A 40 -33.41 -9.21 -31.58
C PRO A 40 -32.17 -9.97 -32.05
N VAL A 41 -31.46 -9.46 -33.06
CA VAL A 41 -30.19 -10.05 -33.53
C VAL A 41 -29.10 -9.91 -32.47
N LYS A 42 -29.03 -8.76 -31.80
CA LYS A 42 -28.13 -8.50 -30.69
C LYS A 42 -28.45 -9.42 -29.50
N THR A 43 -29.72 -9.58 -29.15
CA THR A 43 -30.17 -10.52 -28.11
C THR A 43 -29.86 -11.98 -28.48
N MET A 44 -30.02 -12.36 -29.75
CA MET A 44 -29.62 -13.70 -30.24
C MET A 44 -28.10 -13.91 -30.22
N LEU A 45 -27.30 -12.85 -30.36
CA LEU A 45 -25.84 -12.91 -30.30
C LEU A 45 -25.30 -12.75 -28.87
N ASP A 46 -26.12 -12.32 -27.91
CA ASP A 46 -25.78 -12.27 -26.50
C ASP A 46 -25.71 -13.70 -25.93
N GLU A 47 -24.48 -14.13 -25.62
CA GLU A 47 -24.09 -15.51 -25.28
C GLU A 47 -24.84 -16.17 -24.10
N GLN A 48 -25.63 -15.43 -23.32
CA GLN A 48 -26.41 -16.01 -22.21
C GLN A 48 -27.47 -17.00 -22.70
N GLU A 49 -28.04 -16.84 -23.90
CA GLU A 49 -28.99 -17.82 -24.45
C GLU A 49 -28.32 -18.93 -25.30
N LEU A 50 -27.08 -18.74 -25.77
CA LEU A 50 -26.37 -19.69 -26.64
C LEU A 50 -25.36 -20.59 -25.92
N GLY A 51 -25.22 -20.49 -24.59
CA GLY A 51 -24.39 -21.40 -23.79
C GLY A 51 -22.90 -21.40 -24.13
N GLY A 52 -22.38 -20.32 -24.72
CA GLY A 52 -20.97 -20.23 -25.14
C GLY A 52 -20.60 -21.08 -26.37
N HIS A 53 -21.57 -21.44 -27.22
CA HIS A 53 -21.34 -22.32 -28.37
C HIS A 53 -21.08 -21.61 -29.71
N THR A 54 -20.83 -20.30 -29.72
CA THR A 54 -20.43 -19.56 -30.93
C THR A 54 -19.00 -19.90 -31.33
N LYS A 55 -18.83 -21.01 -32.06
CA LYS A 55 -17.54 -21.36 -32.66
C LYS A 55 -17.28 -20.47 -33.87
N PRO A 56 -16.08 -19.86 -34.01
CA PRO A 56 -15.71 -19.18 -35.24
C PRO A 56 -15.84 -20.15 -36.41
N LEU A 57 -16.16 -19.62 -37.60
CA LEU A 57 -16.20 -20.44 -38.80
C LEU A 57 -14.85 -21.17 -38.92
N PRO A 58 -14.85 -22.48 -39.26
CA PRO A 58 -13.61 -23.23 -39.36
C PRO A 58 -12.65 -22.53 -40.32
N HIS A 59 -11.36 -22.56 -40.02
CA HIS A 59 -10.36 -22.01 -40.93
C HIS A 59 -9.13 -22.91 -40.96
N THR A 60 -8.42 -22.89 -42.08
CA THR A 60 -7.16 -23.60 -42.27
C THR A 60 -6.08 -22.58 -42.53
N ARG A 61 -5.07 -22.56 -41.65
CA ARG A 61 -3.97 -21.59 -41.70
C ARG A 61 -2.76 -22.22 -42.40
N PHE A 62 -2.14 -21.45 -43.29
CA PHE A 62 -0.85 -21.73 -43.91
C PHE A 62 0.09 -20.57 -43.64
N ASP A 63 1.38 -20.84 -43.47
CA ASP A 63 2.40 -19.78 -43.45
C ASP A 63 2.61 -19.23 -44.87
N LEU A 64 3.06 -17.98 -45.00
CA LEU A 64 3.31 -17.33 -46.28
C LEU A 64 4.31 -18.13 -47.14
N THR A 65 5.24 -18.84 -46.49
CA THR A 65 6.21 -19.72 -47.15
C THR A 65 5.53 -20.90 -47.85
N ASP A 66 4.36 -21.31 -47.36
CA ASP A 66 3.61 -22.49 -47.80
C ASP A 66 2.39 -22.07 -48.64
N ILE A 67 2.45 -20.86 -49.23
CA ILE A 67 1.34 -20.31 -50.01
C ILE A 67 0.92 -21.23 -51.17
N ARG A 68 1.86 -22.00 -51.74
CA ARG A 68 1.55 -22.98 -52.79
C ARG A 68 0.66 -24.10 -52.25
N ASP A 69 1.00 -24.64 -51.09
CA ASP A 69 0.24 -25.71 -50.43
C ASP A 69 -1.16 -25.20 -50.02
N ALA A 70 -1.27 -23.93 -49.65
CA ALA A 70 -2.56 -23.29 -49.39
C ALA A 70 -3.46 -23.24 -50.64
N PHE A 71 -2.87 -22.91 -51.80
CA PHE A 71 -3.60 -22.89 -53.08
C PHE A 71 -3.96 -24.30 -53.56
N GLU A 72 -3.09 -25.28 -53.36
CA GLU A 72 -3.38 -26.70 -53.67
C GLU A 72 -4.50 -27.22 -52.77
N PHE A 73 -4.45 -26.96 -51.46
CA PHE A 73 -5.51 -27.30 -50.51
C PHE A 73 -6.86 -26.63 -50.85
N MET A 74 -6.82 -25.39 -51.36
CA MET A 74 -8.00 -24.70 -51.88
C MET A 74 -8.57 -25.41 -53.12
N GLN A 75 -7.69 -25.79 -54.06
CA GLN A 75 -8.05 -26.42 -55.33
C GLN A 75 -8.67 -27.81 -55.15
N GLU A 76 -8.25 -28.55 -54.13
CA GLU A 76 -8.82 -29.85 -53.78
C GLU A 76 -10.23 -29.78 -53.15
N ALA A 77 -10.74 -28.56 -52.87
CA ALA A 77 -12.04 -28.32 -52.24
C ALA A 77 -12.25 -29.03 -50.89
N LYS A 78 -11.16 -29.38 -50.18
CA LYS A 78 -11.19 -30.07 -48.89
C LYS A 78 -11.35 -29.13 -47.68
N HIS A 79 -11.36 -27.82 -47.89
CA HIS A 79 -11.46 -26.84 -46.81
C HIS A 79 -12.92 -26.66 -46.37
N LEU A 80 -13.19 -26.97 -45.10
CA LEU A 80 -14.37 -26.42 -44.43
C LEU A 80 -13.99 -25.03 -43.92
N GLY A 81 -14.66 -23.99 -44.43
CA GLY A 81 -14.51 -22.60 -43.98
C GLY A 81 -13.40 -21.80 -44.69
N LYS A 82 -12.63 -20.94 -44.02
CA LYS A 82 -11.69 -19.98 -44.67
C LYS A 82 -10.25 -20.48 -44.72
N ILE A 83 -9.52 -20.23 -45.81
CA ILE A 83 -8.06 -20.43 -45.88
C ILE A 83 -7.38 -19.12 -45.52
N VAL A 84 -6.48 -19.14 -44.54
CA VAL A 84 -5.79 -17.95 -44.00
C VAL A 84 -4.29 -18.09 -44.26
N ILE A 85 -3.70 -17.10 -44.94
CA ILE A 85 -2.24 -16.98 -45.10
C ILE A 85 -1.72 -16.07 -43.99
N ALA A 86 -0.80 -16.57 -43.17
CA ALA A 86 -0.17 -15.82 -42.10
C ALA A 86 1.31 -15.55 -42.40
N MET A 87 1.85 -14.43 -41.93
CA MET A 87 3.29 -14.19 -42.00
C MET A 87 4.02 -15.17 -41.08
N PRO A 88 5.13 -15.79 -41.52
CA PRO A 88 5.88 -16.72 -40.69
C PRO A 88 6.43 -16.00 -39.45
N GLU A 89 6.23 -16.60 -38.28
CA GLU A 89 6.85 -16.12 -37.05
C GLU A 89 8.34 -16.50 -37.04
N PRO A 90 9.27 -15.54 -36.88
CA PRO A 90 10.67 -15.87 -36.67
C PRO A 90 10.79 -16.72 -35.39
N GLY A 91 11.31 -17.96 -35.53
CA GLY A 91 11.61 -18.84 -34.39
C GLY A 91 10.91 -20.21 -34.35
N LYS A 92 9.93 -20.51 -35.22
CA LYS A 92 9.30 -21.85 -35.24
C LYS A 92 10.16 -22.96 -35.86
N ASN A 93 11.16 -22.61 -36.66
CA ASN A 93 12.20 -23.56 -37.05
C ASN A 93 13.29 -23.55 -35.98
N ASN A 94 13.39 -24.66 -35.25
CA ASN A 94 14.41 -24.98 -34.25
C ASN A 94 15.85 -24.81 -34.79
N LEU A 95 16.32 -23.58 -34.89
CA LEU A 95 17.74 -23.25 -34.66
C LEU A 95 17.87 -22.92 -33.18
N SER A 96 17.71 -23.98 -32.38
CA SER A 96 18.12 -24.01 -30.98
C SER A 96 19.62 -23.67 -30.88
N GLY A 97 19.98 -22.88 -29.86
CA GLY A 97 21.33 -22.93 -29.31
C GLY A 97 22.33 -21.84 -29.73
N ARG A 98 21.93 -20.57 -29.73
CA ARG A 98 22.87 -19.51 -29.33
C ARG A 98 22.25 -18.69 -28.22
N GLU A 99 22.69 -18.93 -26.99
CA GLU A 99 22.70 -17.87 -25.98
C GLU A 99 23.50 -16.71 -26.59
N CYS A 100 22.80 -15.70 -27.08
CA CYS A 100 23.42 -14.46 -27.48
C CYS A 100 23.83 -13.74 -26.18
N ASN A 101 25.03 -14.05 -25.67
CA ASN A 101 25.82 -13.14 -24.83
C ASN A 101 26.29 -11.92 -25.65
N ALA A 102 25.40 -11.35 -26.46
CA ALA A 102 25.63 -10.13 -27.22
C ALA A 102 25.09 -8.98 -26.37
N THR A 103 25.90 -7.93 -26.21
CA THR A 103 25.46 -6.67 -25.63
C THR A 103 24.27 -6.14 -26.44
N LEU A 104 23.21 -5.67 -25.77
CA LEU A 104 21.98 -5.15 -26.44
C LEU A 104 22.29 -3.97 -27.37
N PHE A 105 23.35 -3.24 -27.04
CA PHE A 105 23.85 -2.10 -27.77
C PHE A 105 25.35 -2.28 -28.06
N ASN A 106 25.77 -1.74 -29.20
CA ASN A 106 27.14 -1.66 -29.65
C ASN A 106 27.74 -0.35 -29.13
N ASP A 107 28.90 -0.45 -28.47
CA ASP A 107 29.61 0.70 -27.91
C ASP A 107 30.16 1.66 -29.00
N ASN A 108 30.34 1.15 -30.22
CA ASN A 108 30.73 1.91 -31.40
C ASN A 108 29.54 2.17 -32.34
N ALA A 109 28.38 2.52 -31.78
CA ALA A 109 27.19 2.91 -32.51
C ALA A 109 26.48 4.11 -31.88
N THR A 110 25.85 4.93 -32.72
CA THR A 110 24.96 6.02 -32.29
C THR A 110 23.51 5.56 -32.29
N TYR A 111 22.77 5.90 -31.24
CA TYR A 111 21.34 5.61 -31.09
C TYR A 111 20.51 6.90 -31.00
N LEU A 112 19.55 7.06 -31.91
CA LEU A 112 18.65 8.21 -31.96
C LEU A 112 17.37 7.94 -31.15
N ILE A 113 17.06 8.79 -30.18
CA ILE A 113 15.81 8.76 -29.42
C ILE A 113 15.01 10.02 -29.74
N THR A 114 13.89 9.84 -30.45
CA THR A 114 12.97 10.95 -30.77
C THR A 114 11.93 11.11 -29.68
N GLY A 115 11.53 12.34 -29.36
CA GLY A 115 10.83 12.60 -28.09
C GLY A 115 11.77 12.44 -26.89
N GLY A 116 13.08 12.55 -27.12
CA GLY A 116 14.13 12.23 -26.16
C GLY A 116 14.21 13.15 -24.95
N PHE A 117 13.56 14.32 -24.99
CA PHE A 117 13.45 15.23 -23.83
C PHE A 117 12.20 14.97 -22.98
N GLY A 118 11.31 14.08 -23.41
CA GLY A 118 10.14 13.68 -22.62
C GLY A 118 10.47 12.60 -21.60
N GLY A 119 9.60 12.40 -20.60
CA GLY A 119 9.85 11.47 -19.48
C GLY A 119 10.24 10.06 -19.91
N ILE A 120 9.50 9.45 -20.85
CA ILE A 120 9.83 8.12 -21.38
C ILE A 120 11.16 8.13 -22.15
N GLY A 121 11.41 9.16 -22.98
CA GLY A 121 12.64 9.26 -23.77
C GLY A 121 13.90 9.37 -22.92
N LEU A 122 13.85 10.13 -21.82
CA LEU A 122 14.95 10.27 -20.87
C LEU A 122 15.22 8.97 -20.08
N GLU A 123 14.18 8.27 -19.64
CA GLU A 123 14.34 6.99 -18.94
C GLU A 123 14.88 5.90 -19.89
N VAL A 124 14.45 5.87 -21.15
CA VAL A 124 15.05 5.01 -22.17
C VAL A 124 16.52 5.36 -22.38
N ALA A 125 16.89 6.64 -22.43
CA ALA A 125 18.28 7.06 -22.58
C ALA A 125 19.16 6.60 -21.39
N LYS A 126 18.68 6.77 -20.15
CA LYS A 126 19.36 6.28 -18.94
C LYS A 126 19.51 4.75 -18.98
N TRP A 127 18.46 4.03 -19.34
CA TRP A 127 18.50 2.57 -19.45
C TRP A 127 19.47 2.11 -20.54
N MET A 128 19.45 2.72 -21.72
CA MET A 128 20.38 2.41 -22.80
C MET A 128 21.84 2.65 -22.37
N SER A 129 22.12 3.75 -21.66
CA SER A 129 23.46 4.05 -21.13
C SER A 129 23.98 2.96 -20.17
N ARG A 130 23.09 2.37 -19.35
CA ARG A 130 23.44 1.29 -18.42
C ARG A 130 23.63 -0.06 -19.14
N ASN A 131 23.11 -0.20 -20.35
CA ASN A 131 23.13 -1.43 -21.14
C ASN A 131 24.12 -1.39 -22.32
N GLY A 132 25.09 -0.46 -22.28
CA GLY A 132 26.23 -0.44 -23.21
C GLY A 132 26.11 0.56 -24.38
N ALA A 133 25.07 1.39 -24.45
CA ALA A 133 25.00 2.46 -25.44
C ALA A 133 25.91 3.63 -25.04
N MET A 134 27.01 3.83 -25.77
CA MET A 134 27.99 4.89 -25.48
C MET A 134 27.74 6.20 -26.24
N HIS A 135 26.97 6.17 -27.33
CA HIS A 135 26.63 7.38 -28.10
C HIS A 135 25.10 7.47 -28.29
N ILE A 136 24.49 8.47 -27.66
CA ILE A 136 23.05 8.68 -27.66
C ILE A 136 22.74 10.07 -28.21
N LEU A 137 21.84 10.15 -29.19
CA LEU A 137 21.30 11.40 -29.71
C LEU A 137 19.85 11.54 -29.28
N LEU A 138 19.57 12.55 -28.47
CA LEU A 138 18.22 12.91 -28.04
C LEU A 138 17.70 14.04 -28.91
N CYS A 139 16.51 13.87 -29.47
CA CYS A 139 15.84 14.95 -30.18
C CYS A 139 14.38 15.17 -29.76
N GLY A 140 13.97 16.43 -29.81
CA GLY A 140 12.62 16.88 -29.53
C GLY A 140 12.30 18.16 -30.29
N ARG A 141 11.01 18.47 -30.44
CA ARG A 141 10.52 19.67 -31.16
C ARG A 141 10.94 20.97 -30.48
N SER A 142 11.00 20.95 -29.15
CA SER A 142 11.47 22.06 -28.31
C SER A 142 12.87 21.76 -27.78
N PRO A 143 13.66 22.78 -27.42
CA PRO A 143 14.88 22.58 -26.64
C PRO A 143 14.59 21.85 -25.31
N PRO A 144 15.58 21.15 -24.72
CA PRO A 144 15.42 20.51 -23.42
C PRO A 144 15.09 21.56 -22.34
N THR A 145 14.22 21.21 -21.39
CA THR A 145 14.01 22.03 -20.19
C THR A 145 15.21 21.90 -19.24
N LYS A 146 15.29 22.73 -18.20
CA LYS A 146 16.38 22.63 -17.21
C LYS A 146 16.45 21.26 -16.56
N GLU A 147 15.29 20.69 -16.21
CA GLU A 147 15.19 19.36 -15.60
C GLU A 147 15.65 18.26 -16.58
N ALA A 148 15.32 18.40 -17.86
CA ALA A 148 15.82 17.49 -18.89
C ALA A 148 17.34 17.64 -19.10
N GLU A 149 17.87 18.86 -19.06
CA GLU A 149 19.32 19.11 -19.14
C GLU A 149 20.09 18.50 -17.95
N GLU A 150 19.54 18.59 -16.73
CA GLU A 150 20.12 17.95 -15.54
C GLU A 150 20.22 16.44 -15.70
N GLN A 151 19.16 15.79 -16.18
CA GLN A 151 19.16 14.35 -16.44
C GLN A 151 20.11 13.96 -17.59
N ILE A 152 20.22 14.77 -18.63
CA ILE A 152 21.18 14.57 -19.71
C ILE A 152 22.62 14.66 -19.18
N ASN A 153 22.88 15.61 -18.28
CA ASN A 153 24.20 15.76 -17.65
C ASN A 153 24.53 14.60 -16.70
N GLU A 154 23.53 14.02 -16.04
CA GLU A 154 23.68 12.78 -15.26
C GLU A 154 24.13 11.61 -16.14
N ILE A 155 23.60 11.47 -17.37
CA ILE A 155 24.04 10.43 -18.31
C ILE A 155 25.47 10.72 -18.80
N ARG A 156 25.78 11.99 -19.12
CA ARG A 156 27.13 12.40 -19.55
C ARG A 156 28.20 12.15 -18.49
N SER A 157 27.89 12.34 -17.20
CA SER A 157 28.84 12.13 -16.11
C SER A 157 29.29 10.67 -15.97
N ARG A 158 28.56 9.72 -16.57
CA ARG A 158 28.91 8.30 -16.64
C ARG A 158 29.80 7.93 -17.84
N GLY A 159 30.31 8.92 -18.58
CA GLY A 159 31.19 8.70 -19.73
C GLY A 159 30.47 8.40 -21.04
N VAL A 160 29.15 8.61 -21.11
CA VAL A 160 28.34 8.43 -22.33
C VAL A 160 28.26 9.74 -23.11
N HIS A 161 28.50 9.67 -24.41
CA HIS A 161 28.39 10.80 -25.32
C HIS A 161 26.93 11.07 -25.68
N VAL A 162 26.31 12.03 -24.98
CA VAL A 162 24.93 12.44 -25.25
C VAL A 162 24.88 13.77 -26.01
N MET A 163 24.37 13.72 -27.25
CA MET A 163 24.04 14.90 -28.05
C MET A 163 22.55 15.22 -27.89
N ALA A 164 22.22 16.47 -27.61
CA ALA A 164 20.85 16.94 -27.48
C ALA A 164 20.59 17.96 -28.59
N GLN A 165 19.68 17.66 -29.52
CA GLN A 165 19.41 18.51 -30.69
C GLN A 165 17.92 18.79 -30.83
N GLN A 166 17.56 20.06 -31.03
CA GLN A 166 16.19 20.41 -31.41
C GLN A 166 15.92 19.95 -32.85
N CYS A 167 14.93 19.09 -33.04
CA CYS A 167 14.51 18.59 -34.34
C CYS A 167 13.03 18.17 -34.29
N ASP A 168 12.21 18.70 -35.20
CA ASP A 168 10.86 18.18 -35.42
C ASP A 168 10.90 17.02 -36.41
N VAL A 169 10.55 15.83 -35.94
CA VAL A 169 10.54 14.61 -36.77
C VAL A 169 9.56 14.69 -37.94
N GLY A 170 8.49 15.49 -37.83
CA GLY A 170 7.55 15.74 -38.92
C GLY A 170 8.16 16.52 -40.09
N ASN A 171 9.29 17.22 -39.87
CA ASN A 171 10.01 17.95 -40.90
C ASN A 171 11.12 17.07 -41.50
N PHE A 172 10.91 16.62 -42.74
CA PHE A 172 11.84 15.74 -43.45
C PHE A 172 13.25 16.35 -43.56
N GLU A 173 13.35 17.64 -43.88
CA GLU A 173 14.63 18.31 -44.10
C GLU A 173 15.43 18.46 -42.81
N ALA A 174 14.75 18.75 -41.70
CA ALA A 174 15.38 18.78 -40.38
C ALA A 174 15.95 17.40 -39.99
N CYS A 175 15.18 16.33 -40.22
CA CYS A 175 15.65 14.95 -40.00
C CYS A 175 16.83 14.58 -40.92
N ARG A 176 16.79 14.99 -42.19
CA ARG A 176 17.86 14.74 -43.16
C ARG A 176 19.17 15.37 -42.69
N LEU A 177 19.14 16.65 -42.32
CA LEU A 177 20.31 17.38 -41.80
C LEU A 177 20.85 16.75 -40.51
N LEU A 178 19.96 16.31 -39.61
CA LEU A 178 20.35 15.62 -38.39
C LEU A 178 21.10 14.31 -38.67
N ILE A 179 20.56 13.48 -39.57
CA ILE A 179 21.17 12.18 -39.93
C ILE A 179 22.47 12.38 -40.73
N GLU A 180 22.56 13.40 -41.56
CA GLU A 180 23.79 13.74 -42.29
C GLU A 180 24.90 14.20 -41.35
N GLU A 181 24.60 15.01 -40.35
CA GLU A 181 25.61 15.48 -39.39
C GLU A 181 26.19 14.31 -38.57
N ILE A 182 25.38 13.31 -38.22
CA ILE A 182 25.86 12.08 -37.55
C ILE A 182 26.80 11.28 -38.47
N ASN A 183 26.48 11.21 -39.76
CA ASN A 183 27.25 10.42 -40.73
C ASN A 183 28.41 11.17 -41.36
N LYS A 184 28.61 12.44 -41.01
CA LYS A 184 29.60 13.31 -41.66
C LYS A 184 31.02 12.84 -41.37
N GLU A 185 31.71 12.49 -42.44
CA GLU A 185 33.13 12.15 -42.43
C GLU A 185 33.97 13.43 -42.45
N ARG A 186 34.98 13.51 -41.57
CA ARG A 186 35.92 14.62 -41.53
C ARG A 186 37.31 14.13 -41.90
N TYR A 187 37.97 14.87 -42.78
CA TYR A 187 39.37 14.65 -43.12
C TYR A 187 40.26 15.31 -42.07
N ASP A 188 41.14 14.54 -41.46
CA ASP A 188 42.24 15.05 -40.63
C ASP A 188 43.49 15.28 -41.49
N PRO A 189 43.87 16.54 -41.75
CA PRO A 189 45.08 16.83 -42.52
C PRO A 189 46.37 16.45 -41.76
N VAL A 190 46.33 16.23 -40.45
CA VAL A 190 47.50 15.88 -39.62
C VAL A 190 47.77 14.38 -39.63
N SER A 191 46.73 13.55 -39.49
CA SER A 191 46.86 12.10 -39.55
C SER A 191 46.68 11.51 -40.95
N ASN A 192 46.29 12.31 -41.96
CA ASN A 192 45.94 11.86 -43.31
C ASN A 192 44.88 10.74 -43.29
N THR A 193 43.94 10.82 -42.35
CA THR A 193 42.84 9.87 -42.22
C THR A 193 41.51 10.60 -42.23
N THR A 194 40.51 9.95 -42.85
CA THR A 194 39.12 10.37 -42.74
C THR A 194 38.51 9.62 -41.57
N PHE A 195 37.97 10.35 -40.59
CA PHE A 195 37.31 9.76 -39.42
C PHE A 195 35.95 10.40 -39.20
N ARG A 196 35.02 9.67 -38.58
CA ARG A 196 33.71 10.21 -38.19
C ARG A 196 33.80 10.81 -36.80
N GLN A 197 33.11 11.94 -36.60
CA GLN A 197 33.05 12.59 -35.29
C GLN A 197 32.26 11.75 -34.27
N SER A 198 31.31 10.94 -34.76
CA SER A 198 30.53 9.97 -33.97
C SER A 198 30.47 8.63 -34.70
N PRO A 199 30.30 7.51 -34.00
CA PRO A 199 30.05 6.22 -34.63
C PRO A 199 28.76 6.21 -35.47
N PRO A 200 28.61 5.28 -36.43
CA PRO A 200 27.46 5.28 -37.32
C PRO A 200 26.12 5.12 -36.57
N LEU A 201 25.05 5.69 -37.12
CA LEU A 201 23.69 5.47 -36.61
C LEU A 201 23.31 4.00 -36.81
N ARG A 202 23.07 3.27 -35.71
CA ARG A 202 22.64 1.86 -35.75
C ARG A 202 21.31 1.61 -35.07
N GLY A 203 20.72 2.58 -34.36
CA GLY A 203 19.36 2.36 -33.84
C GLY A 203 18.53 3.61 -33.66
N ILE A 204 17.21 3.41 -33.71
CA ILE A 204 16.20 4.46 -33.54
C ILE A 204 15.15 3.98 -32.53
N MET A 205 14.93 4.77 -31.49
CA MET A 205 13.83 4.65 -30.54
C MET A 205 12.86 5.81 -30.78
N HIS A 206 11.74 5.53 -31.44
CA HIS A 206 10.75 6.53 -31.80
C HIS A 206 9.68 6.67 -30.71
N ALA A 207 9.98 7.51 -29.70
CA ALA A 207 9.08 7.87 -28.60
C ALA A 207 8.35 9.23 -28.81
N ALA A 208 8.45 9.84 -30.00
CA ALA A 208 7.77 11.10 -30.28
C ALA A 208 6.26 10.90 -30.39
N GLY A 209 5.50 11.75 -29.72
CA GLY A 209 4.03 11.70 -29.75
C GLY A 209 3.40 12.96 -29.19
N ALA A 210 2.10 13.10 -29.45
CA ALA A 210 1.24 14.12 -28.88
C ALA A 210 -0.14 13.50 -28.60
N LEU A 211 -0.89 14.07 -27.67
CA LEU A 211 -2.32 13.80 -27.46
C LEU A 211 -3.11 15.04 -27.84
N ALA A 212 -4.27 14.84 -28.46
CA ALA A 212 -5.16 15.92 -28.88
C ALA A 212 -6.59 15.36 -28.95
N ASP A 213 -7.08 14.93 -27.80
CA ASP A 213 -8.30 14.14 -27.70
C ASP A 213 -9.55 14.98 -28.02
N GLY A 214 -10.56 14.31 -28.55
CA GLY A 214 -11.84 14.88 -28.95
C GLY A 214 -12.75 13.81 -29.52
N THR A 215 -14.02 13.80 -29.08
CA THR A 215 -15.07 13.01 -29.72
C THR A 215 -15.22 13.43 -31.18
N LEU A 216 -15.74 12.54 -32.04
CA LEU A 216 -15.73 12.75 -33.49
C LEU A 216 -16.43 14.05 -33.93
N ASP A 217 -17.42 14.51 -33.17
CA ASP A 217 -18.18 15.75 -33.39
C ASP A 217 -17.40 17.03 -33.07
N VAL A 218 -16.39 16.97 -32.20
CA VAL A 218 -15.54 18.12 -31.81
C VAL A 218 -14.07 17.96 -32.23
N GLN A 219 -13.75 16.87 -32.93
CA GLN A 219 -12.41 16.61 -33.44
C GLN A 219 -12.12 17.48 -34.67
N THR A 220 -11.08 18.31 -34.59
CA THR A 220 -10.69 19.20 -35.70
C THR A 220 -9.50 18.65 -36.48
N TRP A 221 -9.31 19.13 -37.71
CA TRP A 221 -8.19 18.70 -38.55
C TRP A 221 -6.84 19.05 -37.91
N GLU A 222 -6.74 20.19 -37.24
CA GLU A 222 -5.52 20.65 -36.57
C GLU A 222 -5.11 19.70 -35.43
N ARG A 223 -6.09 19.26 -34.63
CA ARG A 223 -5.87 18.27 -33.56
C ARG A 223 -5.50 16.90 -34.12
N PHE A 224 -6.11 16.50 -35.23
CA PHE A 224 -5.78 15.26 -35.92
C PHE A 224 -4.35 15.30 -36.48
N GLU A 225 -3.99 16.38 -37.17
CA GLU A 225 -2.69 16.60 -37.78
C GLU A 225 -1.57 16.69 -36.74
N ALA A 226 -1.81 17.27 -35.56
CA ALA A 226 -0.81 17.35 -34.50
C ALA A 226 -0.29 15.96 -34.06
N VAL A 227 -1.16 14.96 -33.96
CA VAL A 227 -0.80 13.57 -33.61
C VAL A 227 -0.14 12.86 -34.81
N PHE A 228 -0.70 13.03 -36.00
CA PHE A 228 -0.20 12.42 -37.23
C PHE A 228 1.17 12.95 -37.64
N ASN A 229 1.46 14.22 -37.39
CA ASN A 229 2.76 14.80 -37.73
C ASN A 229 3.89 14.12 -36.96
N ALA A 230 3.68 13.85 -35.66
CA ALA A 230 4.67 13.19 -34.82
C ALA A 230 4.78 11.68 -35.11
N LYS A 231 3.65 10.95 -35.13
CA LYS A 231 3.64 9.49 -35.25
C LYS A 231 3.73 9.01 -36.69
N VAL A 232 2.91 9.55 -37.59
CA VAL A 232 2.80 9.06 -38.98
C VAL A 232 3.91 9.66 -39.85
N ARG A 233 3.91 10.99 -40.02
CA ARG A 233 4.92 11.66 -40.85
C ARG A 233 6.31 11.50 -40.27
N GLY A 234 6.45 11.64 -38.94
CA GLY A 234 7.73 11.48 -38.25
C GLY A 234 8.38 10.11 -38.46
N SER A 235 7.67 9.03 -38.18
CA SER A 235 8.21 7.68 -38.39
C SER A 235 8.44 7.34 -39.86
N TRP A 236 7.60 7.85 -40.78
CA TRP A 236 7.81 7.69 -42.21
C TRP A 236 9.08 8.39 -42.69
N ASN A 237 9.32 9.63 -42.26
CA ASN A 237 10.53 10.38 -42.58
C ASN A 237 11.77 9.61 -42.11
N LEU A 238 11.77 9.11 -40.87
CA LEU A 238 12.84 8.28 -40.33
C LEU A 238 13.02 7.00 -41.16
N HIS A 239 11.92 6.32 -41.51
CA HIS A 239 11.99 5.14 -42.37
C HIS A 239 12.68 5.45 -43.71
N GLN A 240 12.22 6.48 -44.44
CA GLN A 240 12.79 6.87 -45.73
C GLN A 240 14.28 7.22 -45.63
N LEU A 241 14.66 8.02 -44.64
CA LEU A 241 16.06 8.42 -44.43
C LEU A 241 16.96 7.24 -44.02
N THR A 242 16.39 6.20 -43.42
CA THR A 242 17.16 4.99 -43.05
C THR A 242 17.42 4.04 -44.22
N LEU A 243 16.67 4.14 -45.33
CA LEU A 243 16.87 3.28 -46.51
C LEU A 243 18.21 3.52 -47.21
N GLY A 244 18.74 4.75 -47.11
CA GLY A 244 20.00 5.16 -47.74
C GLY A 244 21.21 5.10 -46.81
N LEU A 245 21.08 4.53 -45.60
CA LEU A 245 22.19 4.49 -44.65
C LEU A 245 23.28 3.49 -45.11
N PRO A 246 24.56 3.84 -44.97
CA PRO A 246 25.67 2.96 -45.34
C PRO A 246 25.81 1.74 -44.43
N HIS A 247 25.25 1.79 -43.23
CA HIS A 247 25.25 0.70 -42.26
C HIS A 247 23.81 0.32 -41.91
N PRO A 248 23.48 -0.99 -41.85
CA PRO A 248 22.14 -1.43 -41.51
C PRO A 248 21.84 -1.11 -40.04
N LEU A 249 20.61 -0.70 -39.74
CA LEU A 249 20.18 -0.56 -38.37
C LEU A 249 20.16 -1.92 -37.66
N GLU A 250 20.43 -1.89 -36.37
CA GLU A 250 20.20 -2.97 -35.40
C GLU A 250 18.77 -2.86 -34.86
N HIS A 251 18.33 -1.64 -34.54
CA HIS A 251 17.05 -1.40 -33.88
C HIS A 251 16.25 -0.30 -34.57
N PHE A 252 14.96 -0.54 -34.82
CA PHE A 252 14.01 0.51 -35.20
C PHE A 252 12.72 0.26 -34.41
N VAL A 253 12.63 0.83 -33.22
CA VAL A 253 11.54 0.57 -32.26
C VAL A 253 10.62 1.77 -32.20
N MET A 254 9.32 1.57 -32.38
CA MET A 254 8.30 2.60 -32.35
C MET A 254 7.38 2.42 -31.15
N PHE A 255 7.13 3.51 -30.44
CA PHE A 255 6.34 3.47 -29.21
C PHE A 255 4.88 3.73 -29.59
N SER A 256 4.13 2.64 -29.64
CA SER A 256 2.70 2.59 -29.92
C SER A 256 1.90 2.57 -28.61
N SER A 257 0.59 2.33 -28.67
CA SER A 257 -0.31 2.32 -27.52
C SER A 257 -1.30 1.15 -27.61
N LEU A 258 -1.75 0.63 -26.47
CA LEU A 258 -2.87 -0.33 -26.42
C LEU A 258 -4.16 0.24 -27.04
N ALA A 259 -4.31 1.57 -27.08
CA ALA A 259 -5.43 2.22 -27.75
C ALA A 259 -5.52 1.88 -29.26
N ALA A 260 -4.40 1.51 -29.90
CA ALA A 260 -4.41 1.03 -31.29
C ALA A 260 -5.07 -0.34 -31.45
N LEU A 261 -5.06 -1.17 -30.40
CA LEU A 261 -5.59 -2.53 -30.41
C LEU A 261 -7.06 -2.57 -30.02
N PHE A 262 -7.41 -1.87 -28.94
CA PHE A 262 -8.75 -1.93 -28.35
C PHE A 262 -9.65 -0.75 -28.74
N GLY A 263 -9.06 0.31 -29.31
CA GLY A 263 -9.73 1.60 -29.44
C GLY A 263 -9.80 2.34 -28.10
N SER A 264 -10.04 3.64 -28.17
CA SER A 264 -10.24 4.49 -27.01
C SER A 264 -11.23 5.61 -27.34
N ILE A 265 -12.11 5.92 -26.39
CA ILE A 265 -13.16 6.93 -26.56
C ILE A 265 -12.50 8.30 -26.75
N ALA A 266 -13.02 9.09 -27.70
CA ALA A 266 -12.50 10.42 -28.04
C ALA A 266 -11.04 10.47 -28.52
N GLN A 267 -10.44 9.33 -28.89
CA GLN A 267 -9.03 9.22 -29.26
C GLN A 267 -8.81 8.72 -30.70
N SER A 268 -9.68 9.10 -31.65
CA SER A 268 -9.63 8.61 -33.04
C SER A 268 -8.30 8.91 -33.74
N ASN A 269 -7.72 10.10 -33.53
CA ASN A 269 -6.40 10.50 -34.02
C ASN A 269 -5.26 9.71 -33.35
N HIS A 270 -5.33 9.47 -32.04
CA HIS A 270 -4.34 8.71 -31.30
C HIS A 270 -4.35 7.22 -31.69
N CYS A 271 -5.53 6.60 -31.75
CA CYS A 271 -5.67 5.19 -32.14
C CYS A 271 -5.13 4.96 -33.55
N SER A 272 -5.55 5.78 -34.52
CA SER A 272 -5.12 5.64 -35.92
C SER A 272 -3.63 5.93 -36.12
N GLY A 273 -3.07 6.95 -35.43
CA GLY A 273 -1.64 7.25 -35.51
C GLY A 273 -0.76 6.14 -34.93
N ASN A 274 -1.19 5.47 -33.86
CA ASN A 274 -0.47 4.33 -33.29
C ASN A 274 -0.63 3.06 -34.14
N TYR A 275 -1.83 2.81 -34.67
CA TYR A 275 -2.06 1.68 -35.59
C TYR A 275 -1.21 1.79 -36.88
N TYR A 276 -0.95 3.02 -37.34
CA TYR A 276 0.02 3.25 -38.42
C TYR A 276 1.44 2.82 -38.03
N LEU A 277 1.91 3.14 -36.83
CA LEU A 277 3.24 2.70 -36.35
C LEU A 277 3.32 1.18 -36.34
N ASP A 278 2.29 0.51 -35.83
CA ASP A 278 2.19 -0.95 -35.82
C ASP A 278 2.32 -1.52 -37.25
N SER A 279 1.55 -0.95 -38.18
CA SER A 279 1.60 -1.31 -39.60
C SER A 279 2.97 -1.05 -40.23
N LEU A 280 3.64 0.04 -39.86
CA LEU A 280 4.98 0.37 -40.37
C LEU A 280 6.05 -0.62 -39.88
N ALA A 281 5.95 -1.13 -38.65
CA ALA A 281 6.88 -2.17 -38.18
C ALA A 281 6.72 -3.46 -39.00
N HIS A 282 5.48 -3.90 -39.22
CA HIS A 282 5.20 -5.05 -40.08
C HIS A 282 5.67 -4.84 -41.52
N TYR A 283 5.47 -3.63 -42.06
CA TYR A 283 5.98 -3.28 -43.38
C TYR A 283 7.52 -3.33 -43.45
N ARG A 284 8.22 -2.77 -42.48
CA ARG A 284 9.70 -2.80 -42.43
C ARG A 284 10.22 -4.23 -42.36
N ASN A 285 9.64 -5.08 -41.51
CA ASN A 285 10.04 -6.48 -41.41
C ASN A 285 9.73 -7.26 -42.70
N SER A 286 8.63 -6.96 -43.40
CA SER A 286 8.30 -7.64 -44.66
C SER A 286 9.28 -7.35 -45.81
N ILE A 287 10.01 -6.22 -45.73
CA ILE A 287 11.11 -5.87 -46.64
C ILE A 287 12.50 -6.14 -46.05
N GLY A 288 12.58 -6.92 -44.96
CA GLY A 288 13.85 -7.35 -44.35
C GLY A 288 14.59 -6.28 -43.56
N LEU A 289 13.94 -5.17 -43.20
CA LEU A 289 14.51 -4.13 -42.35
C LEU A 289 14.04 -4.31 -40.90
N PRO A 290 14.87 -3.99 -39.88
CA PRO A 290 14.42 -4.02 -38.50
C PRO A 290 13.22 -3.10 -38.30
N GLY A 291 12.19 -3.60 -37.62
CA GLY A 291 11.02 -2.85 -37.20
C GLY A 291 10.34 -3.54 -36.03
N ALA A 292 10.16 -2.84 -34.92
CA ALA A 292 9.38 -3.32 -33.80
C ALA A 292 8.44 -2.24 -33.29
N THR A 293 7.23 -2.60 -32.88
CA THR A 293 6.35 -1.72 -32.11
C THR A 293 6.03 -2.29 -30.75
N ILE A 294 5.87 -1.37 -29.79
CA ILE A 294 5.42 -1.71 -28.45
C ILE A 294 4.11 -0.96 -28.20
N ASN A 295 3.01 -1.69 -28.09
CA ASN A 295 1.72 -1.15 -27.68
C ASN A 295 1.73 -0.99 -26.16
N TRP A 296 2.19 0.17 -25.71
CA TRP A 296 2.28 0.47 -24.28
C TRP A 296 0.89 0.65 -23.66
N GLY A 297 0.69 0.00 -22.52
CA GLY A 297 -0.30 0.41 -21.54
C GLY A 297 0.12 1.68 -20.81
N GLN A 298 -0.51 1.94 -19.67
CA GLN A 298 -0.25 3.16 -18.91
C GLN A 298 1.09 3.08 -18.17
N TRP A 299 1.96 4.07 -18.40
CA TRP A 299 3.15 4.31 -17.59
C TRP A 299 2.75 5.12 -16.36
N GLY A 300 3.05 4.64 -15.15
CA GLY A 300 2.58 5.26 -13.90
C GLY A 300 3.30 6.56 -13.50
N GLN A 301 4.60 6.67 -13.77
CA GLN A 301 5.40 7.83 -13.32
C GLN A 301 5.81 8.80 -14.44
N VAL A 302 5.71 8.40 -15.71
CA VAL A 302 6.25 9.15 -16.85
C VAL A 302 5.34 9.08 -18.07
N GLY A 303 5.43 10.09 -18.94
CA GLY A 303 4.65 10.13 -20.19
C GLY A 303 3.27 10.78 -20.02
N VAL A 304 2.59 10.97 -21.15
CA VAL A 304 1.38 11.83 -21.23
C VAL A 304 0.15 11.19 -20.56
N ALA A 305 0.20 9.90 -20.24
CA ALA A 305 -0.90 9.13 -19.64
C ALA A 305 -0.72 8.84 -18.13
N ALA A 306 0.31 9.40 -17.47
CA ALA A 306 0.61 9.09 -16.06
C ALA A 306 -0.55 9.35 -15.09
N ASN A 307 -1.45 10.29 -15.42
CA ASN A 307 -2.59 10.71 -14.58
C ASN A 307 -3.97 10.19 -15.05
N LEU A 308 -4.04 9.27 -16.01
CA LEU A 308 -5.30 8.75 -16.54
C LEU A 308 -5.69 7.45 -15.84
N ASN A 309 -6.89 7.32 -15.28
CA ASN A 309 -7.36 6.03 -14.78
C ASN A 309 -8.11 5.28 -15.89
N ILE A 310 -7.58 4.15 -16.37
CA ILE A 310 -8.23 3.33 -17.40
C ILE A 310 -8.76 2.04 -16.76
N PRO A 311 -10.10 1.86 -16.65
CA PRO A 311 -10.69 0.69 -16.02
C PRO A 311 -10.16 -0.65 -16.59
N GLY A 312 -9.63 -1.52 -15.72
CA GLY A 312 -9.10 -2.83 -16.08
C GLY A 312 -7.63 -2.85 -16.52
N LEU A 313 -6.99 -1.69 -16.65
CA LEU A 313 -5.55 -1.56 -16.89
C LEU A 313 -4.90 -0.84 -15.70
N MET A 314 -3.85 -1.44 -15.15
CA MET A 314 -3.04 -0.86 -14.07
C MET A 314 -1.82 -0.14 -14.67
N PRO A 315 -1.39 0.99 -14.10
CA PRO A 315 -0.17 1.64 -14.52
C PRO A 315 1.04 0.80 -14.12
N PHE A 316 1.95 0.53 -15.06
CA PHE A 316 3.22 -0.12 -14.76
C PHE A 316 4.30 0.92 -14.39
N THR A 317 5.23 0.51 -13.53
CA THR A 317 6.39 1.32 -13.11
C THR A 317 7.39 1.50 -14.25
N VAL A 318 8.24 2.53 -14.16
CA VAL A 318 9.37 2.74 -15.10
C VAL A 318 10.23 1.48 -15.25
N VAL A 319 10.50 0.77 -14.14
CA VAL A 319 11.31 -0.45 -14.14
C VAL A 319 10.63 -1.56 -14.95
N GLN A 320 9.33 -1.78 -14.73
CA GLN A 320 8.56 -2.77 -15.51
C GLN A 320 8.49 -2.39 -16.99
N GLY A 321 8.30 -1.12 -17.31
CA GLY A 321 8.29 -0.63 -18.69
C GLY A 321 9.63 -0.84 -19.41
N LEU A 322 10.75 -0.55 -18.74
CA LEU A 322 12.09 -0.79 -19.27
C LEU A 322 12.42 -2.28 -19.40
N ALA A 323 11.98 -3.11 -18.45
CA ALA A 323 12.12 -4.58 -18.56
C ALA A 323 11.34 -5.14 -19.75
N ALA A 324 10.15 -4.60 -20.02
CA ALA A 324 9.37 -4.97 -21.21
C ALA A 324 10.06 -4.53 -22.51
N LEU A 325 10.65 -3.32 -22.55
CA LEU A 325 11.47 -2.86 -23.68
C LEU A 325 12.67 -3.77 -23.93
N GLU A 326 13.38 -4.16 -22.87
CA GLU A 326 14.50 -5.10 -22.95
C GLU A 326 14.06 -6.45 -23.54
N ASN A 327 12.93 -6.97 -23.07
CA ASN A 327 12.36 -8.21 -23.59
C ASN A 327 11.94 -8.07 -25.06
N THR A 328 11.40 -6.93 -25.48
CA THR A 328 11.10 -6.66 -26.90
C THR A 328 12.35 -6.75 -27.76
N LEU A 329 13.47 -6.16 -27.32
CA LEU A 329 14.72 -6.21 -28.08
C LEU A 329 15.31 -7.63 -28.15
N LYS A 330 15.10 -8.46 -27.13
CA LYS A 330 15.62 -9.84 -27.08
C LYS A 330 14.77 -10.84 -27.89
N THR A 331 13.46 -10.63 -27.97
CA THR A 331 12.53 -11.60 -28.55
C THR A 331 12.36 -11.51 -30.07
N ASN A 332 12.86 -10.43 -30.70
CA ASN A 332 12.74 -10.16 -32.14
C ASN A 332 11.28 -10.24 -32.68
N LYS A 333 10.28 -10.01 -31.81
CA LYS A 333 8.88 -9.95 -32.23
C LYS A 333 8.58 -8.58 -32.83
N THR A 334 7.86 -8.57 -33.95
CA THR A 334 7.49 -7.33 -34.66
C THR A 334 6.63 -6.39 -33.85
N GLN A 335 5.71 -6.93 -33.04
CA GLN A 335 4.73 -6.15 -32.30
C GLN A 335 4.47 -6.84 -30.96
N ILE A 336 4.59 -6.08 -29.87
CA ILE A 336 4.34 -6.57 -28.52
C ILE A 336 3.37 -5.62 -27.82
N ALA A 337 2.32 -6.18 -27.22
CA ALA A 337 1.47 -5.46 -26.30
C ALA A 337 1.98 -5.62 -24.88
N VAL A 338 2.13 -4.50 -24.17
CA VAL A 338 2.58 -4.49 -22.77
C VAL A 338 1.48 -3.87 -21.92
N CYS A 339 0.85 -4.69 -21.09
CA CYS A 339 -0.19 -4.26 -20.19
C CYS A 339 -0.03 -4.94 -18.83
N GLU A 340 -0.29 -4.17 -17.78
CA GLU A 340 -0.58 -4.70 -16.45
C GLU A 340 -2.09 -4.48 -16.25
N GLY A 341 -2.82 -5.49 -15.80
CA GLY A 341 -4.28 -5.37 -15.73
C GLY A 341 -4.98 -6.69 -15.43
N ASP A 342 -6.17 -6.57 -14.87
CA ASP A 342 -7.08 -7.69 -14.64
C ASP A 342 -7.75 -8.04 -15.98
N VAL A 343 -7.31 -9.15 -16.59
CA VAL A 343 -7.82 -9.66 -17.86
C VAL A 343 -9.34 -9.90 -17.81
N GLY A 344 -9.88 -10.26 -16.64
CA GLY A 344 -11.31 -10.45 -16.41
C GLY A 344 -12.10 -9.14 -16.42
N LEU A 345 -11.54 -8.05 -15.86
CA LEU A 345 -12.09 -6.70 -16.00
C LEU A 345 -11.92 -6.15 -17.42
N GLY A 346 -10.76 -6.40 -18.05
CA GLY A 346 -10.50 -6.05 -19.45
C GLY A 346 -11.52 -6.68 -20.42
N ARG A 347 -11.93 -7.92 -20.17
CA ARG A 347 -12.99 -8.61 -20.93
C ARG A 347 -14.35 -7.91 -20.82
N LYS A 348 -14.67 -7.30 -19.67
CA LYS A 348 -15.91 -6.53 -19.46
C LYS A 348 -15.84 -5.14 -20.05
N ALA A 349 -14.67 -4.49 -19.97
CA ALA A 349 -14.44 -3.14 -20.48
C ALA A 349 -14.34 -3.08 -22.02
N PHE A 350 -13.85 -4.16 -22.66
CA PHE A 350 -13.67 -4.23 -24.11
C PHE A 350 -14.41 -5.44 -24.72
N PRO A 351 -15.75 -5.37 -24.88
CA PRO A 351 -16.56 -6.48 -25.40
C PRO A 351 -16.10 -6.99 -26.78
N SER A 352 -15.53 -6.11 -27.61
CA SER A 352 -14.98 -6.42 -28.94
C SER A 352 -13.70 -7.26 -28.90
N ALA A 353 -12.95 -7.25 -27.79
CA ALA A 353 -11.69 -7.99 -27.61
C ALA A 353 -11.87 -9.30 -26.84
N LYS A 354 -13.11 -9.62 -26.43
CA LYS A 354 -13.47 -10.78 -25.58
C LYS A 354 -12.93 -12.12 -26.08
N GLN A 355 -12.92 -12.36 -27.39
CA GLN A 355 -12.41 -13.59 -28.01
C GLN A 355 -10.87 -13.62 -28.15
N LEU A 356 -10.25 -12.46 -28.39
CA LEU A 356 -8.79 -12.34 -28.43
C LEU A 356 -8.19 -12.61 -27.03
N LEU A 357 -8.90 -12.17 -25.99
CA LEU A 357 -8.50 -12.36 -24.60
C LEU A 357 -8.81 -13.77 -24.06
N SER A 358 -9.68 -14.56 -24.69
CA SER A 358 -9.99 -15.93 -24.23
C SER A 358 -8.85 -16.91 -24.44
N GLU A 359 -7.99 -16.71 -25.45
CA GLU A 359 -6.83 -17.57 -25.71
C GLU A 359 -5.70 -17.37 -24.68
N LEU A 360 -5.65 -16.20 -24.02
CA LEU A 360 -4.71 -15.92 -22.92
C LEU A 360 -5.03 -16.73 -21.65
N GLU A 361 -6.25 -17.25 -21.52
CA GLU A 361 -6.66 -18.11 -20.40
C GLU A 361 -6.21 -19.57 -20.59
N GLU A 362 -6.02 -20.06 -21.81
CA GLU A 362 -5.58 -21.44 -22.07
C GLU A 362 -4.16 -21.69 -21.52
N CYS A 363 -3.30 -20.67 -21.51
CA CYS A 363 -1.97 -20.73 -20.88
C CYS A 363 -2.01 -20.68 -19.33
N LYS A 364 -3.11 -20.21 -18.73
CA LYS A 364 -3.32 -20.22 -17.27
C LYS A 364 -4.12 -21.44 -16.78
N ALA A 365 -4.76 -22.17 -17.69
CA ALA A 365 -5.65 -23.30 -17.38
C ALA A 365 -4.94 -24.50 -16.70
N ASP A 366 -3.63 -24.68 -16.92
CA ASP A 366 -2.86 -25.72 -16.23
C ASP A 366 -2.52 -25.37 -14.77
N LEU A 367 -2.54 -24.08 -14.41
CA LEU A 367 -2.28 -23.60 -13.04
C LEU A 367 -3.57 -23.33 -12.26
N SER A 368 -4.67 -22.98 -12.94
CA SER A 368 -5.98 -22.79 -12.29
C SER A 368 -6.62 -24.11 -11.81
N LYS A 369 -6.24 -25.26 -12.38
CA LYS A 369 -6.60 -26.58 -11.85
C LYS A 369 -6.02 -26.88 -10.46
N GLU A 370 -4.90 -26.24 -10.06
CA GLU A 370 -4.30 -26.41 -8.73
C GLU A 370 -4.92 -25.49 -7.66
N LEU A 371 -5.70 -24.48 -8.06
CA LEU A 371 -6.43 -23.56 -7.17
C LEU A 371 -7.95 -23.82 -7.13
N ASP A 372 -8.39 -25.00 -7.55
CA ASP A 372 -9.80 -25.38 -7.49
C ASP A 372 -10.27 -25.47 -6.03
N GLY A 373 -11.19 -24.58 -5.66
CA GLY A 373 -11.80 -24.56 -4.34
C GLY A 373 -12.48 -25.88 -3.97
N GLU A 374 -13.01 -26.64 -4.94
CA GLU A 374 -13.61 -27.96 -4.65
C GLU A 374 -12.57 -29.01 -4.27
N VAL A 375 -11.38 -28.97 -4.86
CA VAL A 375 -10.25 -29.83 -4.47
C VAL A 375 -9.75 -29.46 -3.07
N PHE A 376 -9.63 -28.15 -2.77
CA PHE A 376 -9.29 -27.66 -1.45
C PHE A 376 -10.29 -28.15 -0.38
N TRP A 377 -11.59 -27.96 -0.60
CA TRP A 377 -12.62 -28.39 0.36
C TRP A 377 -12.69 -29.91 0.50
N LYS A 378 -12.46 -30.65 -0.58
CA LYS A 378 -12.40 -32.11 -0.52
C LYS A 378 -11.22 -32.56 0.34
N GLU A 379 -10.01 -32.05 0.14
CA GLU A 379 -8.85 -32.38 0.99
C GLU A 379 -9.06 -31.94 2.45
N TYR A 380 -9.64 -30.76 2.67
CA TYR A 380 -9.90 -30.22 4.00
C TYR A 380 -10.95 -31.04 4.77
N ASP A 381 -12.04 -31.46 4.12
CA ASP A 381 -13.17 -32.16 4.76
C ASP A 381 -12.83 -33.62 5.16
N VAL A 382 -11.86 -34.28 4.50
CA VAL A 382 -11.43 -35.65 4.89
C VAL A 382 -10.44 -35.68 6.06
N THR A 383 -9.95 -34.52 6.51
CA THR A 383 -9.00 -34.44 7.63
C THR A 383 -9.71 -34.28 8.97
N GLU A 384 -9.27 -35.03 9.98
CA GLU A 384 -9.93 -35.04 11.29
C GLU A 384 -9.24 -34.14 12.31
N THR A 385 -7.90 -34.04 12.26
CA THR A 385 -7.12 -33.27 13.24
C THR A 385 -6.83 -31.84 12.78
N ARG A 386 -6.61 -30.94 13.74
CA ARG A 386 -6.28 -29.53 13.49
C ARG A 386 -4.94 -29.35 12.77
N GLU A 387 -3.96 -30.21 13.04
CA GLU A 387 -2.66 -30.21 12.36
C GLU A 387 -2.78 -30.61 10.88
N GLN A 388 -3.57 -31.63 10.57
CA GLN A 388 -3.83 -32.02 9.18
C GLN A 388 -4.57 -30.92 8.40
N LYS A 389 -5.54 -30.24 9.03
CA LYS A 389 -6.24 -29.08 8.44
C LYS A 389 -5.30 -27.91 8.19
N TYR A 390 -4.41 -27.64 9.13
CA TYR A 390 -3.35 -26.64 8.98
C TYR A 390 -2.45 -26.97 7.78
N ASP A 391 -2.04 -28.22 7.60
CA ASP A 391 -1.17 -28.62 6.48
C ASP A 391 -1.84 -28.45 5.11
N VAL A 392 -3.13 -28.78 5.01
CA VAL A 392 -3.92 -28.55 3.79
C VAL A 392 -3.99 -27.06 3.46
N VAL A 393 -4.30 -26.22 4.44
CA VAL A 393 -4.38 -24.76 4.27
C VAL A 393 -3.00 -24.16 3.96
N ARG A 394 -1.94 -24.62 4.62
CA ARG A 394 -0.55 -24.21 4.41
C ARG A 394 -0.07 -24.54 3.01
N LYS A 395 -0.29 -25.77 2.54
CA LYS A 395 0.04 -26.19 1.17
C LYS A 395 -0.65 -25.29 0.15
N TYR A 396 -1.93 -24.99 0.40
CA TYR A 396 -2.74 -24.15 -0.47
C TYR A 396 -2.26 -22.69 -0.54
N ILE A 397 -1.93 -22.09 0.61
CA ILE A 397 -1.35 -20.74 0.68
C ILE A 397 -0.03 -20.67 -0.09
N LYS A 398 0.84 -21.67 0.05
CA LYS A 398 2.10 -21.71 -0.71
C LYS A 398 1.87 -21.77 -2.21
N THR A 399 0.85 -22.49 -2.67
CA THR A 399 0.47 -22.50 -4.09
C THR A 399 0.06 -21.10 -4.56
N ILE A 400 -0.75 -20.38 -3.78
CA ILE A 400 -1.12 -18.97 -4.09
C ILE A 400 0.11 -18.07 -4.10
N LEU A 401 1.03 -18.22 -3.14
CA LEU A 401 2.25 -17.41 -3.07
C LEU A 401 3.18 -17.63 -4.26
N ARG A 402 3.37 -18.89 -4.68
CA ARG A 402 4.18 -19.19 -5.88
C ARG A 402 3.60 -18.52 -7.12
N LEU A 403 2.27 -18.47 -7.22
CA LEU A 403 1.58 -17.82 -8.32
C LEU A 403 1.71 -16.30 -8.30
N ASN A 404 1.53 -15.67 -7.14
CA ASN A 404 1.63 -14.21 -7.00
C ASN A 404 3.08 -13.73 -7.18
N LEU A 405 4.05 -14.43 -6.58
CA LEU A 405 5.47 -14.09 -6.62
C LEU A 405 6.18 -14.60 -7.90
N LYS A 406 5.48 -15.33 -8.77
CA LYS A 406 6.01 -15.95 -10.00
C LYS A 406 7.23 -16.84 -9.76
N LEU A 407 7.22 -17.58 -8.65
CA LEU A 407 8.27 -18.53 -8.27
C LEU A 407 8.12 -19.84 -9.04
N ASP A 408 9.21 -20.58 -9.22
CA ASP A 408 9.14 -21.90 -9.84
C ASP A 408 8.29 -22.85 -8.97
N LYS A 409 7.65 -23.84 -9.60
CA LYS A 409 6.78 -24.82 -8.92
C LYS A 409 7.50 -25.57 -7.80
N ASN A 410 8.82 -25.72 -7.93
CA ASN A 410 9.66 -26.43 -6.96
C ASN A 410 10.38 -25.51 -5.96
N GLU A 411 10.16 -24.20 -6.02
CA GLU A 411 10.82 -23.26 -5.12
C GLU A 411 10.25 -23.37 -3.70
N GLU A 412 11.15 -23.48 -2.71
CA GLU A 412 10.79 -23.61 -1.31
C GLU A 412 10.45 -22.24 -0.72
N ILE A 413 9.22 -22.12 -0.21
CA ILE A 413 8.76 -20.96 0.56
C ILE A 413 8.84 -21.35 2.04
N ASP A 414 9.62 -20.61 2.83
CA ASP A 414 9.68 -20.77 4.29
C ASP A 414 8.35 -20.28 4.92
N ASP A 415 7.85 -21.01 5.92
CA ASP A 415 6.58 -20.69 6.59
C ASP A 415 6.64 -19.51 7.53
N HIS A 416 7.85 -19.09 7.90
CA HIS A 416 8.12 -18.20 9.02
C HIS A 416 8.77 -16.88 8.59
N VAL A 417 9.19 -16.79 7.33
CA VAL A 417 9.67 -15.55 6.72
C VAL A 417 8.48 -14.62 6.47
N SER A 418 8.71 -13.33 6.71
CA SER A 418 7.67 -12.31 6.51
C SER A 418 7.27 -12.23 5.04
N PHE A 419 5.98 -12.03 4.78
CA PHE A 419 5.48 -11.73 3.44
C PHE A 419 6.22 -10.55 2.79
N ALA A 420 6.61 -9.54 3.57
CA ALA A 420 7.40 -8.42 3.06
C ALA A 420 8.85 -8.81 2.67
N GLU A 421 9.43 -9.81 3.33
CA GLU A 421 10.81 -10.28 3.07
C GLU A 421 10.89 -11.21 1.85
N ILE A 422 9.81 -11.95 1.57
CA ILE A 422 9.65 -12.71 0.32
C ILE A 422 9.18 -11.84 -0.86
N GLY A 423 9.12 -10.51 -0.67
CA GLY A 423 8.81 -9.57 -1.74
C GLY A 423 7.32 -9.33 -1.99
N MET A 424 6.42 -9.68 -1.06
CA MET A 424 5.01 -9.28 -1.16
C MET A 424 4.81 -7.85 -0.68
N ASP A 425 4.20 -7.03 -1.53
CA ASP A 425 3.70 -5.71 -1.21
C ASP A 425 2.22 -5.73 -0.79
N SER A 426 1.68 -4.56 -0.45
CA SER A 426 0.29 -4.39 0.00
C SER A 426 -0.73 -4.81 -1.06
N LEU A 427 -0.41 -4.69 -2.34
CA LEU A 427 -1.30 -5.07 -3.45
C LEU A 427 -1.32 -6.60 -3.62
N MET A 428 -0.16 -7.24 -3.54
CA MET A 428 -0.03 -8.71 -3.54
C MET A 428 -0.76 -9.36 -2.36
N MET A 429 -0.82 -8.70 -1.21
CA MET A 429 -1.63 -9.15 -0.06
C MET A 429 -3.14 -9.10 -0.33
N VAL A 430 -3.61 -8.09 -1.07
CA VAL A 430 -5.02 -8.00 -1.49
C VAL A 430 -5.33 -9.07 -2.53
N GLU A 431 -4.44 -9.31 -3.49
CA GLU A 431 -4.56 -10.40 -4.47
C GLU A 431 -4.55 -11.76 -3.79
N MET A 432 -3.67 -11.98 -2.81
CA MET A 432 -3.63 -13.19 -2.00
C MET A 432 -4.94 -13.40 -1.24
N LYS A 433 -5.46 -12.36 -0.58
CA LYS A 433 -6.76 -12.41 0.12
C LYS A 433 -7.90 -12.69 -0.87
N ASN A 434 -7.87 -12.13 -2.07
CA ASN A 434 -8.89 -12.36 -3.09
C ASN A 434 -8.77 -13.79 -3.66
N GLY A 435 -7.57 -14.30 -3.88
CA GLY A 435 -7.32 -15.70 -4.28
C GLY A 435 -7.80 -16.69 -3.22
N LEU A 436 -7.54 -16.40 -1.94
CA LEU A 436 -8.08 -17.17 -0.82
C LEU A 436 -9.61 -17.07 -0.75
N GLN A 437 -10.19 -15.89 -0.96
CA GLN A 437 -11.64 -15.68 -1.00
C GLN A 437 -12.29 -16.40 -2.19
N MET A 438 -11.63 -16.58 -3.34
CA MET A 438 -12.20 -17.33 -4.45
C MET A 438 -12.41 -18.81 -4.13
N SER A 439 -11.53 -19.40 -3.31
CA SER A 439 -11.53 -20.84 -3.05
C SER A 439 -12.14 -21.21 -1.69
N VAL A 440 -11.78 -20.49 -0.63
CA VAL A 440 -12.34 -20.64 0.72
C VAL A 440 -13.69 -19.90 0.86
N GLY A 441 -13.98 -18.95 -0.04
CA GLY A 441 -15.14 -18.06 0.06
C GLY A 441 -16.52 -18.68 -0.06
N LYS A 442 -16.62 -19.93 -0.54
CA LYS A 442 -17.90 -20.65 -0.62
C LYS A 442 -18.48 -20.96 0.77
N ARG A 443 -17.64 -21.06 1.80
CA ARG A 443 -18.06 -21.39 3.18
C ARG A 443 -17.68 -20.33 4.23
N VAL A 444 -16.74 -19.43 3.93
CA VAL A 444 -16.20 -18.46 4.89
C VAL A 444 -15.96 -17.11 4.24
N LYS A 445 -16.41 -16.03 4.87
CA LYS A 445 -16.06 -14.67 4.43
C LYS A 445 -14.74 -14.24 5.07
N ILE A 446 -13.70 -14.08 4.25
CA ILE A 446 -12.38 -13.62 4.70
C ILE A 446 -12.36 -12.09 4.57
N SER A 447 -12.52 -11.39 5.68
CA SER A 447 -12.37 -9.93 5.73
C SER A 447 -10.87 -9.57 5.78
N ILE A 448 -10.46 -8.44 5.19
CA ILE A 448 -9.08 -7.96 5.30
C ILE A 448 -8.71 -7.75 6.79
N ALA A 449 -9.66 -7.30 7.60
CA ALA A 449 -9.48 -7.17 9.05
C ALA A 449 -9.16 -8.50 9.75
N SER A 450 -9.75 -9.61 9.29
CA SER A 450 -9.54 -10.93 9.89
C SER A 450 -8.15 -11.52 9.66
N VAL A 451 -7.43 -11.07 8.64
CA VAL A 451 -6.10 -11.58 8.25
C VAL A 451 -4.99 -10.52 8.30
N LYS A 452 -5.30 -9.26 8.65
CA LYS A 452 -4.37 -8.10 8.64
C LYS A 452 -3.11 -8.30 9.51
N ASP A 453 -3.21 -9.06 10.59
CA ASP A 453 -2.11 -9.30 11.53
C ASP A 453 -1.27 -10.54 11.18
N CYS A 454 -1.59 -11.22 10.07
CA CYS A 454 -0.85 -12.39 9.59
C CYS A 454 0.28 -11.94 8.68
N LYS A 455 1.52 -12.08 9.15
CA LYS A 455 2.73 -11.66 8.43
C LYS A 455 3.47 -12.81 7.76
N THR A 456 3.04 -14.05 7.98
CA THR A 456 3.72 -15.28 7.55
C THR A 456 2.72 -16.33 7.09
N VAL A 457 3.17 -17.32 6.30
CA VAL A 457 2.34 -18.45 5.86
C VAL A 457 1.72 -19.17 7.06
N ALA A 458 2.53 -19.47 8.08
CA ALA A 458 2.07 -20.17 9.28
C ALA A 458 0.94 -19.41 10.01
N GLN A 459 1.08 -18.10 10.19
CA GLN A 459 0.07 -17.28 10.87
C GLN A 459 -1.24 -17.24 10.07
N LEU A 460 -1.14 -17.09 8.76
CA LEU A 460 -2.31 -17.04 7.90
C LEU A 460 -3.02 -18.40 7.80
N SER A 461 -2.26 -19.50 7.77
CA SER A 461 -2.82 -20.86 7.78
C SER A 461 -3.63 -21.14 9.05
N LEU A 462 -3.06 -20.82 10.22
CA LEU A 462 -3.77 -20.98 11.49
C LEU A 462 -5.05 -20.13 11.53
N ARG A 463 -4.96 -18.87 11.09
CA ARG A 463 -6.09 -17.95 11.10
C ARG A 463 -7.21 -18.41 10.17
N LEU A 464 -6.89 -18.95 9.00
CA LEU A 464 -7.88 -19.50 8.08
C LEU A 464 -8.52 -20.77 8.61
N VAL A 465 -7.78 -21.67 9.27
CA VAL A 465 -8.37 -22.82 9.97
C VAL A 465 -9.39 -22.36 11.01
N ASP A 466 -9.10 -21.30 11.76
CA ASP A 466 -10.03 -20.73 12.74
C ASP A 466 -11.28 -20.13 12.10
N LEU A 467 -11.12 -19.35 11.03
CA LEU A 467 -12.24 -18.76 10.27
C LEU A 467 -13.12 -19.84 9.62
N ILE A 468 -12.52 -20.93 9.10
CA ILE A 468 -13.22 -22.08 8.51
C ILE A 468 -13.97 -22.90 9.55
N SER A 469 -13.44 -23.00 10.76
CA SER A 469 -14.10 -23.71 11.86
C SER A 469 -15.31 -22.97 12.46
N GLY A 470 -15.62 -21.76 11.98
CA GLY A 470 -16.82 -21.02 12.41
C GLY A 470 -16.64 -20.22 13.71
N LYS A 471 -15.42 -19.82 14.08
CA LYS A 471 -15.24 -18.75 15.08
C LYS A 471 -15.56 -17.40 14.41
N VAL A 472 -16.85 -17.06 14.38
CA VAL A 472 -17.45 -15.83 13.81
C VAL A 472 -16.95 -14.60 14.58
N GLU A 473 -16.80 -13.44 13.90
CA GLU A 473 -16.72 -12.12 14.55
C GLU A 473 -17.90 -11.98 15.53
N ILE A 474 -17.59 -12.04 16.82
CA ILE A 474 -18.59 -12.03 17.89
C ILE A 474 -19.35 -10.69 17.75
N PRO A 475 -20.69 -10.70 17.60
CA PRO A 475 -21.45 -9.45 17.59
C PRO A 475 -21.14 -8.65 18.87
N PRO A 476 -21.09 -7.31 18.82
CA PRO A 476 -20.78 -6.52 20.00
C PRO A 476 -21.74 -6.90 21.14
N PRO A 477 -21.23 -7.08 22.37
CA PRO A 477 -22.07 -7.47 23.50
C PRO A 477 -23.17 -6.42 23.70
N THR A 478 -24.33 -6.87 24.16
CA THR A 478 -25.37 -5.98 24.69
C THR A 478 -24.81 -5.16 25.85
N ARG A 479 -25.45 -4.02 26.19
CA ARG A 479 -25.00 -3.20 27.33
C ARG A 479 -24.94 -3.99 28.65
N GLU A 480 -25.89 -4.92 28.86
CA GLU A 480 -25.92 -5.76 30.06
C GLU A 480 -24.75 -6.76 30.05
N GLU A 481 -24.52 -7.48 28.95
CA GLU A 481 -23.38 -8.39 28.81
C GLU A 481 -22.03 -7.67 28.93
N LEU A 482 -21.94 -6.43 28.43
CA LEU A 482 -20.75 -5.60 28.57
C LEU A 482 -20.47 -5.24 30.03
N ARG A 483 -21.52 -4.83 30.77
CA ARG A 483 -21.40 -4.52 32.21
C ARG A 483 -20.98 -5.74 33.01
N ASP A 484 -21.63 -6.87 32.78
CA ASP A 484 -21.29 -8.13 33.45
C ASP A 484 -19.84 -8.53 33.17
N LEU A 485 -19.37 -8.35 31.92
CA LEU A 485 -17.99 -8.63 31.54
C LEU A 485 -16.99 -7.69 32.23
N ILE A 486 -17.29 -6.39 32.31
CA ILE A 486 -16.44 -5.42 33.01
C ILE A 486 -16.34 -5.77 34.51
N ILE A 487 -17.46 -6.14 35.14
CA ILE A 487 -17.50 -6.58 36.54
C ILE A 487 -16.71 -7.88 36.72
N GLU A 488 -16.88 -8.86 35.84
CA GLU A 488 -16.12 -10.13 35.88
C GLU A 488 -14.60 -9.85 35.79
N ASP A 489 -14.22 -8.94 34.90
CA ASP A 489 -12.82 -8.62 34.64
C ASP A 489 -12.19 -7.74 35.72
N SER A 490 -12.96 -6.90 36.39
CA SER A 490 -12.48 -6.02 37.45
C SER A 490 -12.16 -6.74 38.76
N ILE A 491 -12.52 -8.02 38.92
CA ILE A 491 -12.22 -8.77 40.14
C ILE A 491 -10.74 -9.16 40.20
N LEU A 492 -10.04 -8.67 41.23
CA LEU A 492 -8.65 -9.04 41.51
C LEU A 492 -8.57 -10.42 42.19
N PRO A 493 -7.83 -11.40 41.63
CA PRO A 493 -7.63 -12.72 42.24
C PRO A 493 -7.20 -12.67 43.71
N SER A 494 -7.74 -13.55 44.54
CA SER A 494 -7.58 -13.50 46.00
C SER A 494 -6.17 -13.77 46.50
N HIS A 495 -5.34 -14.48 45.72
CA HIS A 495 -3.93 -14.74 46.05
C HIS A 495 -3.05 -13.49 45.92
N ILE A 496 -3.53 -12.45 45.22
CA ILE A 496 -2.81 -11.18 45.07
C ILE A 496 -3.08 -10.33 46.31
N SER A 497 -2.12 -10.35 47.24
CA SER A 497 -2.12 -9.57 48.48
C SER A 497 -0.70 -9.51 49.04
N ALA A 498 -0.33 -8.40 49.66
CA ALA A 498 0.93 -8.27 50.36
C ALA A 498 0.79 -8.75 51.81
N ASP A 499 1.56 -9.76 52.22
CA ASP A 499 1.59 -10.20 53.61
C ASP A 499 2.39 -9.24 54.51
N ALA A 500 2.12 -9.29 55.82
CA ALA A 500 2.73 -8.39 56.79
C ALA A 500 4.26 -8.54 56.94
N ALA A 501 4.83 -9.70 56.60
CA ALA A 501 6.28 -9.91 56.62
C ALA A 501 6.94 -9.30 55.38
N SER A 502 6.31 -9.45 54.21
CA SER A 502 6.72 -8.84 52.95
C SER A 502 6.75 -7.31 53.03
N ILE A 503 5.75 -6.69 53.66
CA ILE A 503 5.70 -5.23 53.87
C ILE A 503 6.84 -4.75 54.78
N LYS A 504 7.20 -5.51 55.83
CA LYS A 504 8.27 -5.13 56.78
C LYS A 504 9.66 -5.16 56.16
N ASN A 505 9.91 -6.06 55.21
CA ASN A 505 11.20 -6.23 54.55
C ASN A 505 11.30 -5.50 53.20
N PHE A 506 10.32 -4.64 52.91
CA PHE A 506 10.21 -3.96 51.64
C PHE A 506 11.24 -2.82 51.52
N LYS A 507 12.04 -2.84 50.44
CA LYS A 507 13.07 -1.83 50.19
C LYS A 507 12.47 -0.47 49.89
N LYS A 508 13.21 0.59 50.18
CA LYS A 508 12.83 1.94 49.76
C LYS A 508 12.99 2.11 48.24
N LEU A 509 12.21 3.03 47.66
CA LEU A 509 12.30 3.37 46.23
C LEU A 509 13.72 3.80 45.83
N SER A 510 14.40 4.57 46.70
CA SER A 510 15.79 5.01 46.50
C SER A 510 16.83 3.89 46.51
N GLU A 511 16.47 2.67 46.93
CA GLU A 511 17.35 1.51 47.05
C GLU A 511 17.09 0.45 45.97
N ILE A 512 16.13 0.68 45.07
CA ILE A 512 15.78 -0.26 44.00
C ILE A 512 16.93 -0.34 43.00
N SER A 513 17.37 -1.57 42.77
CA SER A 513 18.53 -1.93 41.95
C SER A 513 18.15 -2.68 40.68
N THR A 514 17.10 -3.51 40.73
CA THR A 514 16.74 -4.43 39.65
C THR A 514 15.28 -4.27 39.28
N VAL A 515 15.02 -3.94 38.01
CA VAL A 515 13.67 -3.64 37.52
C VAL A 515 13.32 -4.46 36.28
N LEU A 516 12.04 -4.78 36.12
CA LEU A 516 11.48 -5.41 34.92
C LEU A 516 10.64 -4.40 34.17
N VAL A 517 10.88 -4.23 32.87
CA VAL A 517 10.12 -3.33 32.00
C VAL A 517 9.43 -4.16 30.93
N SER A 518 8.09 -4.11 30.91
CA SER A 518 7.29 -4.64 29.80
C SER A 518 6.91 -3.50 28.86
N GLY A 519 6.88 -3.76 27.55
CA GLY A 519 6.58 -2.71 26.56
C GLY A 519 7.76 -1.76 26.27
N ALA A 520 9.00 -2.17 26.54
CA ALA A 520 10.21 -1.36 26.33
C ALA A 520 10.42 -0.87 24.88
N THR A 521 9.73 -1.47 23.91
CA THR A 521 9.80 -1.12 22.48
C THR A 521 8.61 -0.30 21.96
N GLY A 522 7.68 0.11 22.84
CA GLY A 522 6.51 0.92 22.44
C GLY A 522 6.84 2.41 22.26
N THR A 523 5.81 3.26 22.21
CA THR A 523 5.97 4.71 22.08
C THR A 523 6.69 5.32 23.29
N LEU A 524 6.18 5.04 24.49
CA LEU A 524 6.69 5.55 25.77
C LEU A 524 7.86 4.72 26.34
N GLY A 525 7.87 3.42 26.07
CA GLY A 525 8.80 2.45 26.65
C GLY A 525 10.28 2.86 26.58
N PRO A 526 10.81 3.25 25.41
CA PRO A 526 12.21 3.63 25.26
C PRO A 526 12.62 4.82 26.14
N TYR A 527 11.74 5.82 26.27
CA TYR A 527 12.00 7.01 27.09
C TYR A 527 11.92 6.67 28.58
N VAL A 528 10.98 5.80 28.99
CA VAL A 528 10.93 5.29 30.37
C VAL A 528 12.18 4.48 30.72
N VAL A 529 12.64 3.58 29.85
CA VAL A 529 13.91 2.85 30.07
C VAL A 529 15.08 3.82 30.19
N TYR A 530 15.13 4.86 29.34
CA TYR A 530 16.15 5.89 29.41
C TYR A 530 16.14 6.65 30.76
N GLU A 531 14.98 7.06 31.26
CA GLU A 531 14.86 7.75 32.56
C GLU A 531 15.12 6.82 33.76
N ILE A 532 14.76 5.53 33.65
CA ILE A 532 15.11 4.50 34.65
C ILE A 532 16.63 4.34 34.76
N LEU A 533 17.34 4.30 33.63
CA LEU A 533 18.80 4.11 33.61
C LEU A 533 19.58 5.28 34.21
N LYS A 534 18.96 6.47 34.30
CA LYS A 534 19.53 7.62 35.01
C LYS A 534 19.43 7.50 36.53
N GLN A 535 18.56 6.62 37.04
CA GLN A 535 18.43 6.43 38.47
C GLN A 535 19.70 5.76 39.02
N PRO A 536 20.41 6.39 39.98
CA PRO A 536 21.73 5.94 40.40
C PRO A 536 21.70 4.57 41.11
N SER A 537 20.58 4.23 41.75
CA SER A 537 20.36 2.95 42.41
C SER A 537 20.20 1.79 41.42
N VAL A 538 19.63 2.05 40.23
CA VAL A 538 19.30 1.01 39.24
C VAL A 538 20.58 0.51 38.56
N GLN A 539 20.87 -0.77 38.82
CA GLN A 539 22.00 -1.49 38.25
C GLN A 539 21.59 -2.41 37.11
N LYS A 540 20.36 -2.94 37.14
CA LYS A 540 19.88 -3.90 36.16
C LYS A 540 18.45 -3.62 35.71
N VAL A 541 18.23 -3.64 34.39
CA VAL A 541 16.94 -3.48 33.73
C VAL A 541 16.69 -4.72 32.87
N TYR A 542 15.69 -5.51 33.22
CA TYR A 542 15.21 -6.60 32.40
C TYR A 542 14.11 -6.08 31.47
N CYS A 543 14.30 -6.19 30.15
CA CYS A 543 13.27 -5.86 29.16
C CYS A 543 12.54 -7.14 28.74
N LEU A 544 11.28 -7.27 29.16
CA LEU A 544 10.40 -8.35 28.72
C LEU A 544 9.92 -8.05 27.30
N MET A 545 10.31 -8.90 26.35
CA MET A 545 10.04 -8.73 24.93
C MET A 545 9.47 -10.00 24.32
N ARG A 546 8.39 -9.86 23.55
CA ARG A 546 7.83 -10.97 22.77
C ARG A 546 8.86 -11.50 21.79
N GLU A 547 8.86 -12.81 21.58
CA GLU A 547 9.69 -13.47 20.58
C GLU A 547 9.46 -12.86 19.18
N ASN A 548 10.54 -12.77 18.40
CA ASN A 548 10.49 -12.29 17.04
C ASN A 548 11.38 -13.18 16.18
N LYS A 549 10.83 -13.66 15.06
CA LYS A 549 11.49 -14.63 14.18
C LYS A 549 12.61 -14.04 13.33
N ILE A 550 12.67 -12.72 13.20
CA ILE A 550 13.58 -12.00 12.28
C ILE A 550 14.73 -11.38 13.06
N PHE A 551 14.42 -10.66 14.14
CA PHE A 551 15.40 -9.90 14.91
C PHE A 551 15.45 -10.40 16.34
N SER A 552 16.67 -10.62 16.84
CA SER A 552 16.89 -10.86 18.26
C SER A 552 16.37 -9.69 19.12
N PRO A 553 16.02 -9.90 20.40
CA PRO A 553 15.60 -8.82 21.29
C PRO A 553 16.58 -7.64 21.32
N LEU A 554 17.88 -7.92 21.34
CA LEU A 554 18.94 -6.92 21.31
C LEU A 554 18.94 -6.09 20.02
N GLU A 555 18.77 -6.71 18.86
CA GLU A 555 18.71 -5.99 17.58
C GLU A 555 17.47 -5.11 17.48
N ARG A 556 16.31 -5.62 17.91
CA ARG A 556 15.07 -4.84 17.97
C ARG A 556 15.22 -3.63 18.88
N PHE A 557 15.78 -3.83 20.07
CA PHE A 557 16.05 -2.76 21.01
C PHE A 557 16.99 -1.72 20.40
N ARG A 558 18.13 -2.14 19.85
CA ARG A 558 19.12 -1.24 19.22
C ARG A 558 18.52 -0.42 18.09
N ARG A 559 17.71 -1.02 17.22
CA ARG A 559 17.07 -0.32 16.10
C ARG A 559 16.12 0.77 16.61
N ILE A 560 15.23 0.43 17.54
CA ILE A 560 14.24 1.38 18.08
C ILE A 560 14.93 2.52 18.84
N PHE A 561 15.92 2.20 19.68
CA PHE A 561 16.67 3.22 20.41
C PHE A 561 17.53 4.08 19.49
N LYS A 562 18.02 3.54 18.37
CA LYS A 562 18.75 4.31 17.35
C LYS A 562 17.81 5.26 16.61
N ASP A 563 16.63 4.78 16.18
CA ASP A 563 15.62 5.59 15.50
C ASP A 563 15.12 6.74 16.40
N LYS A 564 15.01 6.48 17.71
CA LYS A 564 14.68 7.48 18.73
C LYS A 564 15.87 8.34 19.20
N LYS A 565 17.08 8.13 18.65
CA LYS A 565 18.33 8.82 19.03
C LYS A 565 18.70 8.69 20.52
N LEU A 566 18.20 7.64 21.18
CA LEU A 566 18.45 7.33 22.60
C LEU A 566 19.64 6.36 22.79
N LEU A 567 20.02 5.60 21.76
CA LEU A 567 20.97 4.50 21.88
C LEU A 567 22.34 4.92 22.46
N GLN A 568 22.79 6.13 22.15
CA GLN A 568 24.06 6.67 22.63
C GLN A 568 24.07 7.06 24.11
N PHE A 569 22.89 7.15 24.74
CA PHE A 569 22.73 7.56 26.13
C PHE A 569 22.40 6.40 27.07
N VAL A 570 22.30 5.17 26.56
CA VAL A 570 21.97 3.98 27.34
C VAL A 570 23.17 3.04 27.48
N ASP A 571 23.44 2.59 28.71
CA ASP A 571 24.44 1.57 28.98
C ASP A 571 23.83 0.18 28.79
N LEU A 572 24.12 -0.46 27.65
CA LEU A 572 23.61 -1.79 27.32
C LEU A 572 24.06 -2.88 28.32
N ASN A 573 25.13 -2.67 29.10
CA ASN A 573 25.57 -3.66 30.08
C ASN A 573 24.58 -3.79 31.26
N LYS A 574 23.82 -2.72 31.52
CA LYS A 574 22.76 -2.73 32.53
C LYS A 574 21.47 -3.39 32.04
N ILE A 575 21.36 -3.74 30.76
CA ILE A 575 20.11 -4.21 30.16
C ILE A 575 20.23 -5.69 29.78
N ASP A 576 19.31 -6.51 30.29
CA ASP A 576 19.10 -7.88 29.83
C ASP A 576 17.74 -8.02 29.17
N PHE A 577 17.65 -8.93 28.21
CA PHE A 577 16.42 -9.19 27.47
C PHE A 577 15.85 -10.54 27.88
N VAL A 578 14.55 -10.57 28.14
CA VAL A 578 13.84 -11.78 28.55
C VAL A 578 12.70 -12.00 27.57
N ILE A 579 12.61 -13.20 27.01
CA ILE A 579 11.50 -13.56 26.12
C ILE A 579 10.27 -13.86 26.96
N GLY A 580 9.16 -13.21 26.63
CA GLY A 580 7.86 -13.49 27.23
C GLY A 580 6.75 -12.57 26.73
N ASP A 581 5.54 -12.84 27.20
CA ASP A 581 4.31 -12.11 26.87
C ASP A 581 3.47 -11.90 28.13
N VAL A 582 3.09 -10.66 28.40
CA VAL A 582 2.33 -10.32 29.61
C VAL A 582 0.97 -11.01 29.65
N SER A 583 0.35 -11.30 28.50
CA SER A 583 -0.97 -11.95 28.44
C SER A 583 -0.92 -13.42 28.86
N GLU A 584 0.25 -14.04 28.86
CA GLU A 584 0.43 -15.46 29.17
C GLU A 584 0.70 -15.67 30.68
N PRO A 585 0.29 -16.82 31.25
CA PRO A 585 0.69 -17.21 32.59
C PRO A 585 2.22 -17.13 32.76
N ASN A 586 2.66 -16.76 33.96
CA ASN A 586 4.08 -16.56 34.27
C ASN A 586 4.78 -15.57 33.31
N LEU A 587 4.02 -14.61 32.76
CA LEU A 587 4.48 -13.62 31.78
C LEU A 587 5.11 -14.27 30.52
N GLY A 588 4.71 -15.51 30.20
CA GLY A 588 5.22 -16.28 29.06
C GLY A 588 6.71 -16.64 29.13
N MET A 589 7.33 -16.51 30.30
CA MET A 589 8.75 -16.79 30.51
C MET A 589 8.99 -18.30 30.69
N SER A 590 10.24 -18.74 30.49
CA SER A 590 10.66 -20.06 30.94
C SER A 590 10.51 -20.16 32.46
N GLN A 591 10.25 -21.36 32.99
CA GLN A 591 10.13 -21.54 34.45
C GLN A 591 11.38 -21.04 35.19
N PHE A 592 12.56 -21.33 34.63
CA PHE A 592 13.83 -20.86 35.18
C PHE A 592 13.93 -19.33 35.22
N ASP A 593 13.58 -18.65 34.12
CA ASP A 593 13.61 -17.19 34.09
C ASP A 593 12.55 -16.58 35.00
N TYR A 594 11.35 -17.16 35.05
CA TYR A 594 10.28 -16.68 35.91
C TYR A 594 10.67 -16.74 37.39
N GLU A 595 11.12 -17.90 37.88
CA GLU A 595 11.54 -18.08 39.28
C GLU A 595 12.72 -17.16 39.64
N ARG A 596 13.72 -17.06 38.74
CA ARG A 596 14.86 -16.16 38.91
C ARG A 596 14.43 -14.70 39.02
N LEU A 597 13.62 -14.22 38.07
CA LEU A 597 13.20 -12.82 38.05
C LEU A 597 12.19 -12.50 39.15
N ALA A 598 11.33 -13.45 39.53
CA ALA A 598 10.42 -13.29 40.66
C ALA A 598 11.22 -13.03 41.95
N ALA A 599 12.36 -13.71 42.12
CA ALA A 599 13.26 -13.54 43.26
C ALA A 599 14.20 -12.32 43.16
N GLU A 600 14.55 -11.84 41.96
CA GLU A 600 15.51 -10.73 41.77
C GLU A 600 14.84 -9.35 41.64
N VAL A 601 13.74 -9.26 40.88
CA VAL A 601 13.12 -7.98 40.50
C VAL A 601 12.48 -7.30 41.71
N GLU A 602 12.70 -6.00 41.82
CA GLU A 602 12.23 -5.16 42.93
C GLU A 602 11.15 -4.15 42.50
N ALA A 603 11.09 -3.83 41.21
CA ALA A 603 10.01 -3.03 40.62
C ALA A 603 9.68 -3.48 39.20
N VAL A 604 8.40 -3.36 38.84
CA VAL A 604 7.86 -3.69 37.52
C VAL A 604 7.29 -2.43 36.89
N PHE A 605 7.77 -2.09 35.69
CA PHE A 605 7.26 -1.02 34.85
C PHE A 605 6.41 -1.61 33.74
N HIS A 606 5.10 -1.51 33.91
CA HIS A 606 4.13 -2.05 32.97
C HIS A 606 3.68 -1.01 31.94
N LEU A 607 4.25 -1.12 30.74
CA LEU A 607 3.93 -0.27 29.58
C LEU A 607 3.42 -1.08 28.39
N ALA A 608 3.39 -2.41 28.49
CA ALA A 608 2.85 -3.27 27.44
C ALA A 608 1.36 -3.01 27.27
N VAL A 609 0.94 -2.70 26.04
CA VAL A 609 -0.43 -2.28 25.76
C VAL A 609 -0.80 -2.56 24.32
N LYS A 610 -2.08 -2.87 24.09
CA LYS A 610 -2.73 -2.75 22.79
C LYS A 610 -3.72 -1.58 22.84
N SER A 611 -3.51 -0.59 21.99
CA SER A 611 -4.23 0.70 21.98
C SER A 611 -5.27 0.81 20.85
N SER A 612 -5.96 -0.28 20.51
CA SER A 612 -7.00 -0.27 19.47
C SER A 612 -8.26 0.45 19.96
N LEU A 613 -8.63 1.56 19.31
CA LEU A 613 -9.86 2.31 19.61
C LEU A 613 -11.08 1.77 18.84
N ASP A 614 -10.86 1.05 17.75
CA ASP A 614 -11.85 0.49 16.84
C ASP A 614 -12.30 -0.95 17.21
N GLU A 615 -11.67 -1.55 18.22
CA GLU A 615 -12.01 -2.88 18.73
C GLU A 615 -13.10 -2.77 19.81
N PHE A 616 -14.11 -3.65 19.79
CA PHE A 616 -15.10 -3.73 20.87
C PHE A 616 -14.52 -4.46 22.08
N TYR A 617 -14.92 -4.05 23.29
CA TYR A 617 -14.67 -4.84 24.49
C TYR A 617 -15.64 -6.03 24.53
N ALA A 618 -15.11 -7.25 24.39
CA ALA A 618 -15.90 -8.48 24.35
C ALA A 618 -15.06 -9.69 24.83
N LYS A 619 -15.75 -10.79 25.17
CA LYS A 619 -15.08 -12.09 25.34
C LYS A 619 -14.48 -12.49 24.00
N SER A 620 -13.20 -12.85 23.99
CA SER A 620 -12.49 -13.23 22.77
C SER A 620 -11.46 -14.31 23.07
N ASP A 621 -11.44 -15.33 22.22
CA ASP A 621 -10.41 -16.37 22.20
C ASP A 621 -9.13 -15.90 21.49
N ASP A 622 -9.13 -14.69 20.89
CA ASP A 622 -7.95 -14.15 20.23
C ASP A 622 -6.95 -13.67 21.31
N PRO A 623 -5.76 -14.30 21.44
CA PRO A 623 -4.77 -13.87 22.42
C PRO A 623 -4.28 -12.44 22.18
N LYS A 624 -4.48 -11.88 20.98
CA LYS A 624 -4.08 -10.51 20.61
C LYS A 624 -5.14 -9.44 20.90
N HIS A 625 -6.32 -9.82 21.38
CA HIS A 625 -7.40 -8.89 21.68
C HIS A 625 -6.99 -7.92 22.81
N SER A 626 -7.39 -6.63 22.72
CA SER A 626 -6.96 -5.61 23.72
C SER A 626 -7.34 -5.99 25.15
N ARG A 627 -8.53 -6.55 25.37
CA ARG A 627 -8.94 -7.16 26.65
C ARG A 627 -7.90 -8.15 27.20
N ASN A 628 -7.47 -9.13 26.40
CA ASN A 628 -6.57 -10.19 26.86
C ASN A 628 -5.15 -9.64 27.13
N ILE A 629 -4.64 -8.77 26.25
CA ILE A 629 -3.31 -8.15 26.44
C ILE A 629 -3.28 -7.24 27.66
N ASN A 630 -4.29 -6.36 27.80
CA ASN A 630 -4.26 -5.32 28.81
C ASN A 630 -4.74 -5.84 30.18
N VAL A 631 -5.89 -6.53 30.24
CA VAL A 631 -6.52 -6.95 31.51
C VAL A 631 -5.86 -8.21 32.07
N SER A 632 -5.79 -9.29 31.28
CA SER A 632 -5.11 -10.50 31.74
C SER A 632 -3.62 -10.23 31.97
N GLY A 633 -3.01 -9.38 31.12
CA GLY A 633 -1.67 -8.86 31.33
C GLY A 633 -1.48 -8.18 32.68
N MET A 634 -2.39 -7.28 33.06
CA MET A 634 -2.34 -6.64 34.37
C MET A 634 -2.47 -7.65 35.52
N LYS A 635 -3.38 -8.62 35.43
CA LYS A 635 -3.55 -9.67 36.45
C LYS A 635 -2.27 -10.52 36.61
N ASN A 636 -1.59 -10.83 35.50
CA ASN A 636 -0.32 -11.57 35.53
C ASN A 636 0.82 -10.71 36.11
N ILE A 637 0.88 -9.43 35.79
CA ILE A 637 1.86 -8.48 36.36
C ILE A 637 1.66 -8.33 37.88
N LEU A 638 0.42 -8.19 38.34
CA LEU A 638 0.09 -8.11 39.77
C LEU A 638 0.32 -9.44 40.51
N THR A 639 0.16 -10.58 39.83
CA THR A 639 0.57 -11.88 40.39
C THR A 639 2.09 -11.93 40.57
N PHE A 640 2.84 -11.58 39.52
CA PHE A 640 4.31 -11.52 39.58
C PHE A 640 4.83 -10.51 40.62
N SER A 641 4.09 -9.43 40.91
CA SER A 641 4.50 -8.42 41.89
C SER A 641 4.42 -8.88 43.35
N VAL A 642 3.72 -10.00 43.62
CA VAL A 642 3.64 -10.61 44.97
C VAL A 642 4.37 -11.95 45.07
N GLU A 643 4.77 -12.55 43.95
CA GLU A 643 5.48 -13.83 43.87
C GLU A 643 6.93 -13.71 44.41
N GLU A 644 7.37 -14.60 45.31
CA GLU A 644 8.70 -14.65 45.98
C GLU A 644 9.09 -13.42 46.83
N ARG A 645 8.80 -12.21 46.34
CA ARG A 645 8.95 -10.94 47.02
C ARG A 645 7.96 -9.92 46.49
N LEU A 646 7.60 -8.99 47.37
CA LEU A 646 6.83 -7.81 47.00
C LEU A 646 7.64 -6.89 46.08
N LYS A 647 7.00 -6.34 45.05
CA LYS A 647 7.60 -5.47 44.04
C LYS A 647 6.77 -4.20 43.88
N TYR A 648 7.42 -3.06 43.64
CA TYR A 648 6.71 -1.86 43.22
C TYR A 648 6.12 -2.03 41.82
N VAL A 649 4.94 -1.48 41.58
CA VAL A 649 4.29 -1.54 40.26
C VAL A 649 4.08 -0.13 39.73
N TYR A 650 4.71 0.16 38.59
CA TYR A 650 4.40 1.30 37.74
C TYR A 650 3.41 0.83 36.68
N ASN A 651 2.28 1.52 36.54
CA ASN A 651 1.33 1.29 35.46
C ASN A 651 1.16 2.54 34.59
N ALA A 652 1.29 2.38 33.27
CA ALA A 652 0.85 3.40 32.32
C ALA A 652 -0.64 3.21 32.00
N SER A 653 -1.47 4.10 32.55
CA SER A 653 -2.89 4.24 32.23
C SER A 653 -3.12 5.39 31.23
N THR A 654 -4.37 5.76 30.99
CA THR A 654 -4.75 6.78 30.02
C THR A 654 -5.86 7.67 30.55
N MET A 655 -5.84 8.95 30.17
CA MET A 655 -6.88 9.89 30.59
C MET A 655 -8.26 9.56 30.02
N ILE A 656 -8.34 8.89 28.86
CA ILE A 656 -9.64 8.54 28.26
C ILE A 656 -10.39 7.43 29.02
N ALA A 657 -9.75 6.79 30.00
CA ALA A 657 -10.38 5.82 30.90
C ALA A 657 -11.18 6.49 32.03
N GLU A 658 -11.16 7.82 32.10
CA GLU A 658 -11.82 8.61 33.13
C GLU A 658 -12.61 9.76 32.48
N THR A 659 -13.77 10.07 33.03
CA THR A 659 -14.64 11.15 32.52
C THR A 659 -15.11 12.11 33.60
N ASN A 660 -14.80 11.81 34.85
CA ASN A 660 -15.27 12.58 36.00
C ASN A 660 -14.42 13.82 36.26
N VAL A 661 -15.04 14.74 36.99
CA VAL A 661 -14.40 15.92 37.56
C VAL A 661 -14.62 15.93 39.06
N ASP A 662 -13.67 16.50 39.80
CA ASP A 662 -13.79 16.71 41.23
C ASP A 662 -14.72 17.89 41.58
N GLU A 663 -14.91 18.13 42.87
CA GLU A 663 -15.72 19.24 43.40
C GLU A 663 -15.25 20.63 42.94
N THR A 664 -13.99 20.76 42.54
CA THR A 664 -13.42 22.01 42.02
C THR A 664 -13.58 22.15 40.50
N GLY A 665 -14.20 21.16 39.85
CA GLY A 665 -14.39 21.12 38.40
C GLY A 665 -13.16 20.64 37.62
N ARG A 666 -12.11 20.14 38.29
CA ARG A 666 -10.91 19.62 37.63
C ARG A 666 -11.03 18.14 37.35
N PHE A 667 -10.30 17.66 36.35
CA PHE A 667 -10.26 16.25 35.99
C PHE A 667 -9.94 15.36 37.20
N TRP A 668 -10.74 14.30 37.39
CA TRP A 668 -10.62 13.39 38.53
C TRP A 668 -9.21 12.77 38.60
N GLU A 669 -8.53 12.94 39.73
CA GLU A 669 -7.12 12.56 39.94
C GLU A 669 -6.94 11.47 41.01
N ASP A 670 -8.04 10.84 41.45
CA ASP A 670 -8.00 9.69 42.36
C ASP A 670 -8.34 8.38 41.62
N TRP A 671 -8.29 7.27 42.35
CA TRP A 671 -8.72 5.96 41.86
C TRP A 671 -10.14 6.02 41.28
N PRO A 672 -10.45 5.21 40.23
CA PRO A 672 -11.77 5.20 39.62
C PRO A 672 -12.85 4.74 40.61
N ILE A 673 -14.04 5.28 40.44
CA ILE A 673 -15.25 4.88 41.18
C ILE A 673 -15.94 3.74 40.42
N GLU A 674 -16.31 2.68 41.13
CA GLU A 674 -16.97 1.50 40.56
C GLU A 674 -18.39 1.85 40.05
N GLY A 675 -18.76 1.33 38.87
CA GLY A 675 -20.09 1.48 38.28
C GLY A 675 -20.33 2.76 37.48
N GLU A 676 -19.37 3.71 37.43
CA GLU A 676 -19.54 4.97 36.68
C GLU A 676 -19.20 4.87 35.19
N PHE A 677 -18.62 3.76 34.74
CA PHE A 677 -18.29 3.51 33.32
C PHE A 677 -19.50 3.03 32.49
N ASP A 678 -20.63 2.78 33.16
CA ASP A 678 -21.87 2.18 32.63
C ASP A 678 -22.52 2.90 31.43
N ASN A 679 -22.10 4.15 31.19
CA ASN A 679 -22.67 5.01 30.16
C ASN A 679 -21.77 5.21 28.94
N GLN A 680 -20.51 4.77 28.94
CA GLN A 680 -19.58 5.03 27.83
C GLN A 680 -19.83 4.15 26.59
N ALA A 681 -19.36 4.62 25.43
CA ALA A 681 -19.33 3.84 24.21
C ALA A 681 -18.43 2.59 24.36
N ASN A 682 -18.81 1.47 23.73
CA ASN A 682 -18.02 0.25 23.79
C ASN A 682 -16.75 0.36 22.93
N SER A 683 -15.65 0.78 23.54
CA SER A 683 -14.30 0.76 22.95
C SER A 683 -13.36 -0.03 23.86
N SER A 684 -12.65 -1.02 23.30
CA SER A 684 -11.87 -1.99 24.05
C SER A 684 -10.72 -1.37 24.82
N TYR A 685 -10.02 -0.40 24.23
CA TYR A 685 -8.86 0.22 24.87
C TYR A 685 -9.23 1.04 26.13
N PRO A 686 -10.14 2.04 26.09
CA PRO A 686 -10.58 2.77 27.29
C PRO A 686 -11.11 1.85 28.39
N ILE A 687 -12.00 0.91 28.04
CA ILE A 687 -12.61 -0.03 29.00
C ILE A 687 -11.52 -0.90 29.66
N SER A 688 -10.61 -1.45 28.87
CA SER A 688 -9.53 -2.29 29.42
C SER A 688 -8.64 -1.53 30.40
N LYS A 689 -8.40 -0.23 30.18
CA LYS A 689 -7.62 0.62 31.08
C LYS A 689 -8.38 1.00 32.34
N TYR A 690 -9.67 1.29 32.24
CA TYR A 690 -10.54 1.46 33.41
C TYR A 690 -10.56 0.21 34.30
N VAL A 691 -10.70 -0.97 33.70
CA VAL A 691 -10.61 -2.26 34.41
C VAL A 691 -9.24 -2.44 35.09
N CYS A 692 -8.14 -2.12 34.39
CA CYS A 692 -6.80 -2.16 35.00
C CYS A 692 -6.67 -1.23 36.20
N ASP A 693 -7.23 -0.02 36.11
CA ASP A 693 -7.23 0.96 37.19
C ASP A 693 -8.03 0.43 38.41
N LEU A 694 -9.19 -0.22 38.21
CA LEU A 694 -9.93 -0.89 39.29
C LEU A 694 -9.16 -2.06 39.95
N LEU A 695 -8.45 -2.85 39.14
CA LEU A 695 -7.58 -3.93 39.66
C LEU A 695 -6.45 -3.37 40.52
N LEU A 696 -5.86 -2.24 40.11
CA LEU A 696 -4.83 -1.54 40.86
C LEU A 696 -5.36 -0.95 42.17
N THR A 697 -6.57 -0.38 42.18
CA THR A 697 -7.24 0.07 43.42
C THR A 697 -7.29 -1.06 44.45
N GLN A 698 -7.83 -2.22 44.05
CA GLN A 698 -7.90 -3.40 44.91
C GLN A 698 -6.51 -3.90 45.33
N ALA A 699 -5.51 -3.83 44.46
CA ALA A 699 -4.16 -4.28 44.78
C ALA A 699 -3.52 -3.39 45.86
N VAL A 700 -3.71 -2.06 45.77
CA VAL A 700 -3.24 -1.09 46.77
C VAL A 700 -3.96 -1.28 48.10
N GLU A 701 -5.27 -1.49 48.10
CA GLU A 701 -6.05 -1.83 49.30
C GLU A 701 -5.55 -3.11 49.98
N ARG A 702 -5.02 -4.07 49.20
CA ARG A 702 -4.40 -5.30 49.67
C ARG A 702 -2.88 -5.16 49.92
N GLY A 703 -2.36 -3.94 49.98
CA GLY A 703 -0.98 -3.63 50.36
C GLY A 703 0.07 -3.76 49.26
N VAL A 704 -0.34 -3.97 48.00
CA VAL A 704 0.58 -4.00 46.85
C VAL A 704 0.96 -2.55 46.46
N PRO A 705 2.24 -2.19 46.39
CA PRO A 705 2.69 -0.81 46.24
C PRO A 705 2.67 -0.37 44.78
N CYS A 706 1.51 0.10 44.33
CA CYS A 706 1.27 0.49 42.95
C CYS A 706 1.17 2.01 42.77
N LYS A 707 1.73 2.53 41.68
CA LYS A 707 1.51 3.90 41.20
C LYS A 707 1.02 3.84 39.75
N SER A 708 -0.11 4.48 39.47
CA SER A 708 -0.71 4.50 38.13
C SER A 708 -0.66 5.91 37.55
N PHE A 709 -0.31 6.02 36.28
CA PHE A 709 -0.14 7.31 35.59
C PHE A 709 -1.10 7.41 34.42
N ARG A 710 -2.11 8.26 34.52
CA ARG A 710 -3.05 8.56 33.42
C ARG A 710 -2.41 9.57 32.48
N ILE A 711 -2.10 9.11 31.28
CA ILE A 711 -1.35 9.88 30.28
C ILE A 711 -2.32 10.40 29.20
N PRO A 712 -2.20 11.68 28.77
CA PRO A 712 -3.00 12.26 27.69
C PRO A 712 -2.47 11.81 26.32
N ASN A 713 -2.74 12.57 25.25
CA ASN A 713 -2.09 12.29 23.97
C ASN A 713 -0.58 12.52 24.08
N ILE A 714 0.19 11.57 23.54
CA ILE A 714 1.65 11.63 23.51
C ILE A 714 2.08 12.23 22.17
N GLY A 715 2.78 13.36 22.23
CA GLY A 715 3.45 13.99 21.09
C GLY A 715 4.89 13.50 20.90
N GLY A 716 5.53 13.96 19.83
CA GLY A 716 6.95 13.70 19.56
C GLY A 716 7.87 14.33 20.62
N ASP A 717 9.06 13.76 20.78
CA ASP A 717 9.96 14.19 21.85
C ASP A 717 10.44 15.63 21.68
N SER A 718 10.63 16.32 22.81
CA SER A 718 11.00 17.74 22.85
C SER A 718 12.47 17.99 22.47
N ILE A 719 13.34 17.00 22.68
CA ILE A 719 14.79 17.10 22.45
C ILE A 719 15.14 17.08 20.95
N HIS A 720 14.44 16.26 20.15
CA HIS A 720 14.72 16.06 18.73
C HIS A 720 13.64 16.66 17.82
N HIS A 721 12.92 17.66 18.34
CA HIS A 721 11.92 18.43 17.62
C HIS A 721 10.82 17.58 16.95
N GLY A 722 10.11 16.77 17.74
CA GLY A 722 8.90 16.08 17.26
C GLY A 722 9.15 14.70 16.67
N ASN A 723 10.19 13.99 17.09
CA ASN A 723 10.40 12.61 16.67
C ASN A 723 9.30 11.70 17.24
N PHE A 724 8.34 11.28 16.40
CA PHE A 724 7.28 10.32 16.72
C PHE A 724 7.20 9.20 15.67
N GLN A 725 6.52 8.10 16.02
CA GLN A 725 6.20 7.02 15.08
C GLN A 725 4.75 7.16 14.62
N ILE A 726 4.56 7.39 13.31
CA ILE A 726 3.24 7.77 12.78
C ILE A 726 2.15 6.72 13.02
N LEU A 727 2.48 5.43 12.88
CA LEU A 727 1.53 4.34 13.07
C LEU A 727 1.08 4.16 14.52
N ASP A 728 1.80 4.77 15.48
CA ASP A 728 1.54 4.62 16.91
C ASP A 728 0.88 5.87 17.53
N SER A 729 0.65 6.93 16.74
CA SER A 729 -0.01 8.16 17.20
C SER A 729 -1.36 8.36 16.51
N HIS A 730 -2.44 7.96 17.21
CA HIS A 730 -3.82 8.19 16.75
C HIS A 730 -4.13 9.67 16.51
N LEU A 731 -3.56 10.55 17.34
CA LEU A 731 -3.69 12.00 17.19
C LEU A 731 -3.09 12.46 15.86
N MET A 732 -1.83 12.12 15.57
CA MET A 732 -1.16 12.55 14.33
C MET A 732 -1.84 11.96 13.10
N ILE A 733 -2.23 10.68 13.15
CA ILE A 733 -3.00 10.04 12.10
C ILE A 733 -4.29 10.83 11.78
N ARG A 734 -5.03 11.24 12.82
CA ARG A 734 -6.26 12.01 12.67
C ARG A 734 -6.01 13.40 12.06
N MET A 735 -5.01 14.12 12.55
CA MET A 735 -4.65 15.45 12.04
C MET A 735 -4.23 15.39 10.56
N LEU A 736 -3.41 14.40 10.19
CA LEU A 736 -3.00 14.17 8.81
C LEU A 736 -4.17 13.74 7.92
N ALA A 737 -5.14 12.99 8.46
CA ALA A 737 -6.35 12.63 7.73
C ALA A 737 -7.19 13.86 7.41
N TYR A 738 -7.36 14.80 8.34
CA TYR A 738 -8.07 16.06 8.07
C TYR A 738 -7.36 16.89 6.99
N MET A 739 -6.02 16.99 7.07
CA MET A 739 -5.21 17.68 6.07
C MET A 739 -5.32 17.02 4.68
N TYR A 740 -5.30 15.69 4.63
CA TYR A 740 -5.49 14.94 3.39
C TYR A 740 -6.87 15.15 2.77
N MET A 741 -7.93 15.02 3.59
CA MET A 741 -9.31 15.16 3.13
C MET A 741 -9.67 16.61 2.78
N GLY A 742 -8.90 17.59 3.28
CA GLY A 742 -9.22 19.01 3.18
C GLY A 742 -10.51 19.37 3.93
N MET A 743 -10.92 18.55 4.90
CA MET A 743 -12.10 18.79 5.72
C MET A 743 -11.96 18.14 7.10
N MET A 744 -12.64 18.71 8.09
CA MET A 744 -12.68 18.24 9.47
C MET A 744 -14.05 18.50 10.10
N PRO A 745 -14.44 17.74 11.14
CA PRO A 745 -15.68 18.00 11.86
C PRO A 745 -15.54 19.19 12.83
N ALA A 746 -16.58 20.00 12.94
CA ALA A 746 -16.71 21.10 13.89
C ALA A 746 -17.00 20.53 15.28
N GLN A 747 -15.96 20.24 16.07
CA GLN A 747 -16.10 19.68 17.42
C GLN A 747 -15.27 20.48 18.42
N ASN A 748 -15.90 20.87 19.53
CA ASN A 748 -15.23 21.56 20.62
C ASN A 748 -14.61 20.53 21.58
N LEU A 749 -13.46 19.96 21.21
CA LEU A 749 -12.80 18.90 21.97
C LEU A 749 -11.47 19.37 22.55
N PRO A 750 -11.27 19.26 23.88
CA PRO A 750 -10.03 19.69 24.51
C PRO A 750 -8.91 18.69 24.21
N MET A 751 -7.79 19.20 23.70
CA MET A 751 -6.64 18.40 23.33
C MET A 751 -5.45 18.71 24.24
N SER A 752 -5.18 17.78 25.15
CA SER A 752 -3.96 17.77 25.96
C SER A 752 -2.90 16.91 25.27
N ILE A 753 -1.74 17.51 24.97
CA ILE A 753 -0.60 16.84 24.35
C ILE A 753 0.63 17.05 25.23
N ILE A 754 1.33 15.97 25.55
CA ILE A 754 2.61 16.01 26.27
C ILE A 754 3.73 15.39 25.42
N PRO A 755 4.94 15.99 25.35
CA PRO A 755 6.08 15.35 24.70
C PRO A 755 6.43 14.03 25.39
N VAL A 756 6.70 12.97 24.63
CA VAL A 756 6.94 11.63 25.17
C VAL A 756 8.09 11.54 26.18
N ASP A 757 9.15 12.33 25.97
CA ASP A 757 10.31 12.43 26.85
C ASP A 757 9.97 13.12 28.18
N LEU A 758 9.18 14.19 28.13
CA LEU A 758 8.71 14.88 29.33
C LEU A 758 7.73 14.01 30.13
N CYS A 759 6.85 13.30 29.43
CA CYS A 759 5.94 12.32 30.05
C CYS A 759 6.72 11.22 30.79
N ALA A 760 7.73 10.62 30.14
CA ALA A 760 8.60 9.64 30.78
C ALA A 760 9.33 10.23 31.98
N LYS A 761 9.86 11.46 31.87
CA LYS A 761 10.54 12.14 32.98
C LYS A 761 9.63 12.32 34.18
N PHE A 762 8.46 12.94 34.02
CA PHE A 762 7.54 13.21 35.12
C PHE A 762 7.06 11.93 35.81
N THR A 763 6.69 10.93 35.01
CA THR A 763 6.19 9.65 35.56
C THR A 763 7.27 8.91 36.35
N ILE A 764 8.53 8.94 35.90
CA ILE A 764 9.65 8.31 36.62
C ILE A 764 10.06 9.12 37.85
N GLU A 765 10.10 10.44 37.79
CA GLU A 765 10.36 11.29 38.96
C GLU A 765 9.31 11.07 40.05
N LEU A 766 8.02 11.06 39.69
CA LEU A 766 6.93 10.77 40.63
C LEU A 766 7.00 9.33 41.15
N PHE A 767 7.38 8.36 40.31
CA PHE A 767 7.52 6.97 40.73
C PHE A 767 8.59 6.80 41.81
N PHE A 768 9.78 7.40 41.63
CA PHE A 768 10.89 7.30 42.59
C PHE A 768 10.80 8.31 43.75
N ASN A 769 9.87 9.27 43.71
CA ASN A 769 9.65 10.20 44.81
C ASN A 769 9.00 9.49 46.03
N GLU A 770 9.74 9.41 47.14
CA GLU A 770 9.29 8.77 48.39
C GLU A 770 8.18 9.55 49.12
N GLU A 771 7.97 10.84 48.82
CA GLU A 771 6.90 11.65 49.41
C GLU A 771 5.52 11.38 48.79
N THR A 772 5.49 10.68 47.65
CA THR A 772 4.26 10.34 46.94
C THR A 772 3.69 9.01 47.42
N GLY A 773 2.36 8.93 47.52
CA GLY A 773 1.69 7.70 47.95
C GLY A 773 1.66 6.62 46.87
N PHE A 774 1.05 5.48 47.20
CA PHE A 774 0.62 4.48 46.22
C PHE A 774 -0.72 4.91 45.65
N GLU A 775 -0.66 5.88 44.75
CA GLU A 775 -1.81 6.62 44.24
C GLU A 775 -1.75 6.76 42.71
N MET A 776 -2.81 7.35 42.16
CA MET A 776 -2.91 7.67 40.74
C MET A 776 -2.53 9.12 40.46
N PHE A 777 -1.94 9.39 39.29
CA PHE A 777 -1.50 10.72 38.85
C PHE A 777 -2.02 11.02 37.45
N ASN A 778 -2.50 12.24 37.22
CA ASN A 778 -2.82 12.73 35.88
C ASN A 778 -1.62 13.49 35.31
N VAL A 779 -0.97 12.96 34.28
CA VAL A 779 0.22 13.57 33.67
C VAL A 779 -0.19 14.42 32.47
N ALA A 780 -1.16 15.31 32.70
CA ALA A 780 -1.80 16.12 31.68
C ALA A 780 -1.00 17.39 31.36
N ASN A 781 -1.06 17.89 30.14
CA ASN A 781 -0.68 19.27 29.82
C ASN A 781 -1.89 20.19 30.04
N PRO A 782 -1.85 21.18 30.96
CA PRO A 782 -2.95 22.09 31.23
C PRO A 782 -3.11 23.15 30.14
N SER A 783 -2.08 23.40 29.33
CA SER A 783 -2.18 24.28 28.16
C SER A 783 -2.72 23.49 26.98
N ILE A 784 -4.03 23.26 27.00
CA ILE A 784 -4.80 22.52 25.98
C ILE A 784 -5.16 23.44 24.81
N PHE A 785 -5.42 22.84 23.64
CA PHE A 785 -6.00 23.54 22.47
C PHE A 785 -7.33 22.89 22.08
N ASP A 786 -8.20 23.62 21.39
CA ASP A 786 -9.46 23.06 20.88
C ASP A 786 -9.21 22.38 19.52
N GLU A 787 -9.67 21.14 19.33
CA GLU A 787 -9.60 20.46 18.03
C GLU A 787 -10.19 21.33 16.91
N ARG A 788 -11.19 22.16 17.20
CA ARG A 788 -11.80 23.10 16.24
C ARG A 788 -10.84 24.13 15.67
N GLU A 789 -9.76 24.48 16.38
CA GLU A 789 -8.75 25.46 15.95
C GLU A 789 -7.71 24.85 14.98
N PHE A 790 -7.84 23.56 14.66
CA PHE A 790 -6.85 22.85 13.83
C PHE A 790 -6.80 23.35 12.38
N ASP A 791 -7.87 23.93 11.85
CA ASP A 791 -7.88 24.51 10.50
C ASP A 791 -6.91 25.70 10.38
N GLU A 792 -6.82 26.54 11.41
CA GLU A 792 -5.84 27.63 11.49
C GLU A 792 -4.40 27.07 11.54
N VAL A 793 -4.18 25.98 12.29
CA VAL A 793 -2.87 25.31 12.35
C VAL A 793 -2.49 24.73 10.99
N ALA A 794 -3.40 24.02 10.32
CA ALA A 794 -3.15 23.44 9.01
C ALA A 794 -2.83 24.50 7.95
N LEU A 795 -3.44 25.69 8.06
CA LEU A 795 -3.18 26.82 7.18
C LEU A 795 -1.74 27.33 7.29
N GLU A 796 -1.12 27.32 8.48
CA GLU A 796 0.30 27.66 8.66
C GLU A 796 1.23 26.73 7.85
N PHE A 797 0.79 25.50 7.58
CA PHE A 797 1.47 24.52 6.74
C PHE A 797 1.00 24.54 5.28
N GLY A 798 0.22 25.55 4.87
CA GLY A 798 -0.25 25.70 3.49
C GLY A 798 -1.38 24.75 3.10
N VAL A 799 -2.10 24.18 4.07
CA VAL A 799 -3.23 23.27 3.83
C VAL A 799 -4.54 23.93 4.22
N HIS A 800 -5.45 24.04 3.26
CA HIS A 800 -6.81 24.54 3.52
C HIS A 800 -7.72 23.40 3.96
N ILE A 801 -8.34 23.55 5.13
CA ILE A 801 -9.30 22.57 5.67
C ILE A 801 -10.67 23.24 5.81
N GLN A 802 -11.72 22.58 5.30
CA GLN A 802 -13.10 22.98 5.51
C GLN A 802 -13.63 22.40 6.83
N VAL A 803 -14.04 23.26 7.76
CA VAL A 803 -14.74 22.86 8.99
C VAL A 803 -16.22 22.61 8.68
N LEU A 804 -16.71 21.40 8.96
CA LEU A 804 -18.05 20.92 8.61
C LEU A 804 -18.81 20.46 9.85
N GLU A 805 -20.14 20.56 9.86
CA GLU A 805 -20.95 19.91 10.90
C GLU A 805 -20.68 18.39 10.91
N PRO A 806 -20.67 17.71 12.07
CA PRO A 806 -20.26 16.31 12.17
C PRO A 806 -20.99 15.35 11.21
N ASP A 807 -22.31 15.53 11.02
CA ASP A 807 -23.09 14.72 10.07
C ASP A 807 -22.65 14.91 8.63
N GLU A 808 -22.43 16.15 8.23
CA GLU A 808 -21.98 16.49 6.88
C GLU A 808 -20.56 15.95 6.63
N PHE A 809 -19.68 16.04 7.63
CA PHE A 809 -18.34 15.47 7.57
C PHE A 809 -18.41 13.95 7.33
N ILE A 810 -19.20 13.21 8.11
CA ILE A 810 -19.32 11.74 7.97
C ILE A 810 -19.86 11.38 6.59
N GLU A 811 -20.92 12.05 6.12
CA GLU A 811 -21.50 11.78 4.80
C GLU A 811 -20.51 12.02 3.66
N ARG A 812 -19.75 13.13 3.71
CA ARG A 812 -18.76 13.46 2.68
C ARG A 812 -17.57 12.50 2.75
N ALA A 813 -17.08 12.20 3.94
CA ALA A 813 -15.96 11.31 4.14
C ALA A 813 -16.26 9.87 3.67
N LYS A 814 -17.50 9.39 3.83
CA LYS A 814 -17.96 8.10 3.27
C LYS A 814 -17.99 8.05 1.74
N LYS A 815 -18.11 9.20 1.08
CA LYS A 815 -18.19 9.33 -0.40
C LYS A 815 -16.82 9.56 -1.05
N LEU A 816 -15.76 9.75 -0.26
CA LEU A 816 -14.41 9.89 -0.78
C LEU A 816 -13.94 8.59 -1.42
N ASP A 817 -13.36 8.70 -2.62
CA ASP A 817 -12.58 7.63 -3.24
C ASP A 817 -11.18 7.67 -2.60
N ILE A 818 -10.91 6.73 -1.70
CA ILE A 818 -9.73 6.78 -0.83
C ILE A 818 -8.64 5.87 -1.41
N ASN A 819 -7.45 6.44 -1.64
CA ASN A 819 -6.26 5.69 -2.02
C ASN A 819 -5.86 4.67 -0.92
N ASP A 820 -5.29 3.53 -1.31
CA ASP A 820 -4.94 2.42 -0.41
C ASP A 820 -3.98 2.84 0.73
N ASP A 821 -3.08 3.80 0.48
CA ASP A 821 -2.12 4.31 1.48
C ASP A 821 -2.77 5.17 2.58
N VAL A 822 -3.95 5.71 2.32
CA VAL A 822 -4.63 6.73 3.15
C VAL A 822 -5.89 6.15 3.82
N ILE A 823 -6.31 4.95 3.41
CA ILE A 823 -7.51 4.29 3.93
C ILE A 823 -7.44 4.02 5.43
N GLN A 824 -6.25 3.75 5.99
CA GLN A 824 -6.08 3.54 7.42
C GLN A 824 -6.27 4.85 8.22
N ILE A 825 -5.73 5.97 7.74
CA ILE A 825 -5.80 7.25 8.45
C ILE A 825 -7.21 7.85 8.37
N VAL A 826 -7.87 7.73 7.22
CA VAL A 826 -9.27 8.19 7.02
C VAL A 826 -10.25 7.32 7.81
N ARG A 827 -10.00 6.00 7.94
CA ARG A 827 -10.85 5.13 8.77
C ARG A 827 -10.79 5.45 10.25
N ILE A 828 -9.62 5.84 10.78
CA ILE A 828 -9.50 6.28 12.18
C ILE A 828 -10.27 7.59 12.40
N ALA A 829 -10.21 8.53 11.45
CA ALA A 829 -11.04 9.73 11.49
C ALA A 829 -12.55 9.41 11.41
N LEU A 830 -12.92 8.35 10.68
CA LEU A 830 -14.30 7.87 10.54
C LEU A 830 -14.79 6.95 11.67
N ALA A 831 -13.89 6.36 12.47
CA ALA A 831 -14.23 5.45 13.57
C ALA A 831 -15.10 6.12 14.65
N ARG A 832 -15.21 7.45 14.63
CA ARG A 832 -16.09 8.28 15.46
C ARG A 832 -17.57 8.25 15.10
N GLU A 833 -18.01 7.51 14.08
CA GLU A 833 -19.44 7.29 13.88
C GLU A 833 -20.11 6.72 15.15
N ASN A 834 -19.39 5.85 15.89
CA ASN A 834 -19.80 5.33 17.19
C ASN A 834 -19.66 6.35 18.35
N GLU A 835 -18.74 7.31 18.26
CA GLU A 835 -18.58 8.38 19.26
C GLU A 835 -19.66 9.47 19.11
N LYS A 836 -20.17 9.73 17.90
CA LYS A 836 -21.22 10.71 17.64
C LYS A 836 -22.53 10.35 18.37
N GLU A 837 -23.01 9.11 18.19
CA GLU A 837 -24.22 8.63 18.89
C GLU A 837 -24.07 8.75 20.42
N TYR A 838 -22.86 8.63 20.95
CA TYR A 838 -22.59 8.77 22.37
C TYR A 838 -22.53 10.24 22.85
N MET A 839 -21.85 11.11 22.11
CA MET A 839 -21.63 12.52 22.48
C MET A 839 -22.90 13.37 22.39
N GLU A 840 -23.85 13.03 21.52
CA GLU A 840 -25.15 13.73 21.43
C GLU A 840 -26.03 13.47 22.65
N ASP A 841 -25.96 12.27 23.24
CA ASP A 841 -26.83 11.85 24.35
C ASP A 841 -26.17 11.95 25.75
N ASN A 842 -24.83 11.88 25.87
CA ASN A 842 -24.12 11.78 27.16
C ASN A 842 -22.70 12.38 27.14
N LEU A 843 -22.58 13.71 26.99
CA LEU A 843 -21.28 14.41 27.05
C LEU A 843 -20.57 14.21 28.42
N PRO A 844 -19.32 13.70 28.44
CA PRO A 844 -18.49 13.62 29.65
C PRO A 844 -18.41 14.93 30.44
N ASN A 845 -18.44 14.85 31.78
CA ASN A 845 -18.42 16.01 32.68
C ASN A 845 -17.20 16.92 32.45
N VAL A 846 -16.03 16.32 32.18
CA VAL A 846 -14.82 17.05 31.77
C VAL A 846 -15.05 17.95 30.55
N TYR A 847 -15.73 17.45 29.52
CA TYR A 847 -15.98 18.20 28.29
C TYR A 847 -17.04 19.28 28.51
N VAL A 848 -18.03 19.02 29.35
CA VAL A 848 -19.00 20.05 29.76
C VAL A 848 -18.29 21.24 30.42
N LYS A 849 -17.34 20.99 31.33
CA LYS A 849 -16.55 22.05 31.98
C LYS A 849 -15.68 22.82 30.98
N TRP A 850 -15.02 22.11 30.07
CA TRP A 850 -14.25 22.74 28.98
C TRP A 850 -15.12 23.68 28.13
N ILE A 851 -16.28 23.20 27.66
CA ILE A 851 -17.20 23.98 26.83
C ILE A 851 -17.75 25.19 27.59
N GLN A 852 -17.86 25.12 28.92
CA GLN A 852 -18.22 26.25 29.79
C GLN A 852 -17.09 27.27 30.00
N GLY A 853 -15.91 27.04 29.41
CA GLY A 853 -14.77 27.97 29.41
C GLY A 853 -13.74 27.73 30.52
N ASP A 854 -13.79 26.60 31.23
CA ASP A 854 -12.79 26.26 32.24
C ASP A 854 -11.50 25.76 31.58
N LYS A 855 -10.48 26.63 31.56
CA LYS A 855 -9.16 26.34 30.97
C LYS A 855 -8.26 25.53 31.91
N ASP A 856 -8.61 25.41 33.20
CA ASP A 856 -7.80 24.70 34.19
C ASP A 856 -8.30 23.26 34.42
N VAL A 857 -9.26 22.78 33.61
CA VAL A 857 -9.86 21.45 33.79
C VAL A 857 -8.82 20.32 33.73
N PHE A 858 -7.75 20.45 32.92
CA PHE A 858 -6.64 19.47 32.85
C PHE A 858 -5.48 19.76 33.81
N LEU A 859 -5.59 20.77 34.69
CA LEU A 859 -4.52 21.11 35.63
C LEU A 859 -4.42 20.09 36.78
N SER A 860 -3.43 19.19 36.70
CA SER A 860 -3.09 18.26 37.78
C SER A 860 -2.68 18.98 39.07
N LYS A 861 -3.37 18.66 40.17
CA LYS A 861 -3.03 19.16 41.52
C LYS A 861 -1.78 18.46 42.04
N LYS A 862 -1.63 17.16 41.76
CA LYS A 862 -0.49 16.35 42.24
C LYS A 862 0.81 16.74 41.55
N LEU A 863 0.82 17.01 40.24
CA LEU A 863 2.02 17.51 39.56
C LEU A 863 2.41 18.90 40.04
N CYS A 864 1.45 19.80 40.28
CA CYS A 864 1.74 21.10 40.92
C CYS A 864 2.40 20.95 42.30
N LYS A 865 1.97 19.95 43.08
CA LYS A 865 2.52 19.69 44.42
C LYS A 865 3.92 19.08 44.37
N TYR A 866 4.12 18.05 43.55
CA TYR A 866 5.34 17.24 43.58
C TYR A 866 6.40 17.64 42.56
N LEU A 867 6.03 18.39 41.51
CA LEU A 867 6.93 18.89 40.46
C LEU A 867 6.82 20.43 40.26
N PRO A 868 6.83 21.25 41.33
CA PRO A 868 6.50 22.68 41.25
C PRO A 868 7.50 23.51 40.42
N ASN A 869 8.71 23.01 40.21
CA ASN A 869 9.75 23.69 39.43
C ASN A 869 9.64 23.43 37.93
N GLU A 870 8.84 22.45 37.52
CA GLU A 870 8.70 22.02 36.13
C GLU A 870 7.26 22.20 35.63
N TYR A 871 6.30 21.84 36.47
CA TYR A 871 4.89 21.88 36.15
C TYR A 871 4.18 23.05 36.88
N PRO A 872 3.31 23.84 36.21
CA PRO A 872 2.95 23.74 34.79
C PRO A 872 3.80 24.62 33.85
N THR A 873 4.70 25.45 34.39
CA THR A 873 5.23 26.64 33.69
C THR A 873 6.36 26.37 32.69
N ARG A 874 7.04 25.22 32.76
CA ARG A 874 8.14 24.88 31.83
C ARG A 874 7.69 24.00 30.67
N MET A 875 6.39 23.86 30.46
CA MET A 875 5.84 23.06 29.38
C MET A 875 5.42 23.94 28.21
N ASP A 876 5.76 23.50 27.00
CA ASP A 876 5.18 24.05 25.78
C ASP A 876 3.67 23.81 25.78
N SER A 877 2.92 24.69 25.11
CA SER A 877 1.48 24.47 24.92
C SER A 877 1.25 23.24 24.04
N SER A 878 0.10 22.58 24.21
CA SER A 878 -0.29 21.44 23.36
C SER A 878 -0.30 21.84 21.87
N LEU A 879 -0.66 23.08 21.56
CA LEU A 879 -0.65 23.64 20.21
C LEU A 879 0.77 23.70 19.62
N GLU A 880 1.74 24.23 20.37
CA GLU A 880 3.14 24.34 19.91
C GLU A 880 3.77 22.95 19.73
N ILE A 881 3.42 21.99 20.60
CA ILE A 881 3.86 20.59 20.45
C ILE A 881 3.30 19.99 19.15
N LEU A 882 2.01 20.19 18.86
CA LEU A 882 1.39 19.72 17.62
C LEU A 882 2.04 20.35 16.38
N LYS A 883 2.29 21.66 16.40
CA LYS A 883 2.98 22.36 15.30
C LYS A 883 4.36 21.77 15.05
N ARG A 884 5.12 21.49 16.11
CA ARG A 884 6.43 20.85 16.00
C ARG A 884 6.34 19.44 15.40
N ASP A 885 5.35 18.65 15.81
CA ASP A 885 5.13 17.32 15.26
C ASP A 885 4.71 17.38 13.77
N LEU A 886 3.87 18.34 13.38
CA LEU A 886 3.53 18.58 11.96
C LEU A 886 4.73 19.05 11.14
N GLN A 887 5.58 19.91 11.69
CA GLN A 887 6.82 20.33 11.04
C GLN A 887 7.75 19.14 10.83
N TYR A 888 7.93 18.30 11.85
CA TYR A 888 8.68 17.05 11.72
C TYR A 888 8.10 16.13 10.64
N ALA A 889 6.77 16.01 10.57
CA ALA A 889 6.10 15.23 9.54
C ALA A 889 6.37 15.79 8.14
N ARG A 890 6.30 17.12 7.96
CA ARG A 890 6.66 17.76 6.70
C ARG A 890 8.12 17.49 6.32
N ASP A 891 9.05 17.74 7.24
CA ASP A 891 10.50 17.64 6.99
C ASP A 891 10.96 16.20 6.71
N THR A 892 10.23 15.21 7.22
CA THR A 892 10.52 13.78 7.00
C THR A 892 9.79 13.19 5.79
N GLY A 893 9.10 14.01 5.00
CA GLY A 893 8.39 13.59 3.78
C GLY A 893 7.09 12.82 4.06
N ILE A 894 6.55 12.89 5.28
CA ILE A 894 5.29 12.23 5.64
C ILE A 894 4.12 12.86 4.87
N PHE A 895 4.13 14.18 4.67
CA PHE A 895 3.07 14.85 3.90
C PHE A 895 3.01 14.32 2.46
N ASP A 896 4.16 14.24 1.81
CA ASP A 896 4.29 13.67 0.45
C ASP A 896 3.86 12.21 0.41
N LYS A 897 4.28 11.42 1.40
CA LYS A 897 3.92 10.00 1.53
C LYS A 897 2.41 9.79 1.59
N PHE A 898 1.67 10.66 2.29
CA PHE A 898 0.21 10.57 2.39
C PHE A 898 -0.53 11.38 1.33
N GLY A 899 0.18 11.99 0.37
CA GLY A 899 -0.42 12.80 -0.70
C GLY A 899 -1.14 14.05 -0.19
N ILE A 900 -0.71 14.60 0.95
CA ILE A 900 -1.26 15.84 1.49
C ILE A 900 -0.81 16.99 0.58
N LYS A 901 -1.78 17.73 0.04
CA LYS A 901 -1.51 18.89 -0.82
C LYS A 901 -1.31 20.13 0.03
N TYR A 902 -0.11 20.70 -0.01
CA TYR A 902 0.22 21.95 0.65
C TYR A 902 0.89 22.92 -0.32
N SER A 903 0.67 24.21 -0.13
CA SER A 903 1.43 25.26 -0.81
C SER A 903 2.68 25.61 0.02
N ASP A 904 3.80 25.91 -0.64
CA ASP A 904 4.93 26.55 0.06
C ASP A 904 4.45 27.91 0.59
N SER A 905 4.44 28.06 1.91
CA SER A 905 4.13 29.33 2.56
C SER A 905 5.16 30.40 2.15
N THR A 906 4.67 31.48 1.54
CA THR A 906 5.42 32.71 1.24
C THR A 906 5.86 33.44 2.49
#